data_AF-A0A8H5L6C8-F1
#
_entry.id   AF-A0A8H5L6C8-F1
#
_cell.length_a   1.000
_cell.length_b   1.000
_cell.length_c   1.000
_cell.angle_alpha   90.00
_cell.angle_beta   90.00
_cell.angle_gamma   90.00
#
_symmetry.space_group_name_H-M   'P 1'
#
loop_
_entity.id
_entity.type
_entity.pdbx_description
1 polymer ?
#
loop_
_entity_poly.entity_id
_entity_poly.type
_entity_poly.pdbx_seq_one_letter_code
_entity_poly.pdbx_strand_id
1 'polypeptide(L)'
;MEPLQHLLLEVESQLQYDGDAGSQDLHIIDLNQQLRDSNYRERLSKLLSQITTYASFDPAEWTRIELPHASLLWQLPTFCNSGFLVDQRPIKNRNWALRVLQTSADYNTKDIWNHQEVEKWMSTSQSTVLFIVGNSQSLRRLEKFSVEVIDRIEKYEPVIYFLNPLPSGFSEPMTFSTLDILRQLAIQCLQTLSVPKTLGFVARLNLDFRSVMDNDWYSLLAELMKFQERITIVLEVGVLRSRFKEADNWAAGFLTLIQGLQSKTCVRVMILTGRPINADCNSIVRRMLVVPDSTKGLSPMASLHLVRSTVGQTPSQPPVTEYRGPSLIPGILDGRRPPSTSDIFTKIGSSPRNVTSSEHHHRKDPTGEELSKIDNMSMCSLADTFHKSLSADQTSESNSSKRATDQWFQMLETTTHEFMYKQDLQSTVAVKVAVLDTGFAYTNPEDKRASRPYYQRIKKFANFIEGDSDAEAKTDPTGHGTTVAVQILRVSLKAVLYICRVVSPNSGPDRSAVERAIRKAAAEPDKDSPDGGGWGVDIINMSFGWPYHHEGVRKAIDFARQNGVQLFAATSNDGLLGPPNDILYPARSESVIAVDAADGHGEHAKSAPSSTSQHSRGSRFSAPGLGITSPNRKDILEGSSFACPIAAGIAALILEFARQPPLNKSPSVQRYLLEMPAMLALLRTASSEKGPDRLKFLTPWKLIGKPGEERLITALFIIDELRKEYGFDVGREVLQCFKRSEHED
;
A
#
# COMPACT_ATOMS: atom_id res chain seq x y z
N MET A 1 45.24 -14.41 -27.08
CA MET A 1 44.44 -14.26 -28.32
C MET A 1 42.94 -14.25 -28.01
N GLU A 2 42.32 -15.40 -27.78
CA GLU A 2 40.86 -15.59 -27.62
C GLU A 2 40.10 -14.47 -26.84
N PRO A 3 40.47 -14.03 -25.61
CA PRO A 3 39.72 -12.98 -24.91
C PRO A 3 39.71 -11.63 -25.64
N LEU A 4 40.81 -11.29 -26.34
CA LEU A 4 40.89 -10.05 -27.14
C LEU A 4 40.06 -10.16 -28.42
N GLN A 5 39.96 -11.36 -29.00
CA GLN A 5 39.13 -11.61 -30.18
C GLN A 5 37.63 -11.51 -29.85
N HIS A 6 37.20 -11.99 -28.67
CA HIS A 6 35.84 -11.77 -28.19
C HIS A 6 35.54 -10.28 -27.93
N LEU A 7 36.48 -9.54 -27.36
CA LEU A 7 36.34 -8.09 -27.18
C LEU A 7 36.29 -7.33 -28.51
N LEU A 8 37.09 -7.73 -29.51
CA LEU A 8 37.06 -7.15 -30.85
C LEU A 8 35.69 -7.36 -31.52
N LEU A 9 35.21 -8.60 -31.58
CA LEU A 9 33.91 -8.94 -32.18
C LEU A 9 32.74 -8.23 -31.48
N GLU A 10 32.81 -8.06 -30.16
CA GLU A 10 31.84 -7.27 -29.38
C GLU A 10 31.84 -5.79 -29.80
N VAL A 11 33.00 -5.15 -29.87
CA VAL A 11 33.11 -3.73 -30.22
C VAL A 11 32.72 -3.48 -31.69
N GLU A 12 33.09 -4.38 -32.60
CA GLU A 12 32.67 -4.32 -34.01
C GLU A 12 31.15 -4.48 -34.15
N SER A 13 30.54 -5.46 -33.46
CA SER A 13 29.09 -5.69 -33.50
C SER A 13 28.29 -4.49 -32.98
N GLN A 14 28.77 -3.81 -31.93
CA GLN A 14 28.15 -2.58 -31.41
C GLN A 14 28.27 -1.41 -32.39
N LEU A 15 29.41 -1.26 -33.06
CA LEU A 15 29.63 -0.17 -34.03
C LEU A 15 28.82 -0.33 -35.32
N GLN A 16 28.38 -1.55 -35.62
CA GLN A 16 27.49 -1.92 -36.74
C GLN A 16 25.99 -1.88 -36.39
N TYR A 17 25.61 -1.49 -35.16
CA TYR A 17 24.22 -1.57 -34.70
C TYR A 17 23.41 -0.28 -34.97
N ASP A 18 22.33 -0.41 -35.73
CA ASP A 18 21.48 0.70 -36.20
C ASP A 18 19.99 0.55 -35.79
N GLY A 19 19.71 -0.08 -34.63
CA GLY A 19 18.36 -0.47 -34.21
C GLY A 19 17.39 0.65 -33.78
N ASP A 20 16.12 0.30 -33.62
CA ASP A 20 14.97 1.19 -33.36
C ASP A 20 14.92 1.80 -31.94
N ALA A 21 14.24 2.94 -31.78
CA ALA A 21 14.19 3.71 -30.53
C ALA A 21 13.34 3.02 -29.43
N GLY A 22 13.94 2.78 -28.26
CA GLY A 22 13.29 2.22 -27.08
C GLY A 22 12.46 3.24 -26.26
N SER A 23 11.74 2.72 -25.27
CA SER A 23 10.92 3.52 -24.33
C SER A 23 11.79 4.29 -23.32
N GLN A 24 11.33 5.47 -22.91
CA GLN A 24 11.99 6.29 -21.89
C GLN A 24 11.39 6.08 -20.49
N ASP A 25 11.91 5.10 -19.75
CA ASP A 25 11.67 4.97 -18.30
C ASP A 25 12.75 5.74 -17.51
N LEU A 26 12.34 6.67 -16.66
CA LEU A 26 13.20 7.68 -16.01
C LEU A 26 14.34 7.14 -15.10
N HIS A 27 14.38 5.84 -14.83
CA HIS A 27 15.37 5.17 -13.98
C HIS A 27 16.00 3.94 -14.66
N ILE A 28 15.72 3.73 -15.95
CA ILE A 28 16.17 2.59 -16.75
C ILE A 28 16.97 3.12 -17.93
N ILE A 29 18.27 2.83 -17.95
CA ILE A 29 19.15 3.14 -19.07
C ILE A 29 18.91 2.07 -20.14
N ASP A 30 18.21 2.44 -21.21
CA ASP A 30 18.12 1.65 -22.43
C ASP A 30 19.48 1.63 -23.13
N LEU A 31 20.07 0.43 -23.23
CA LEU A 31 21.39 0.25 -23.84
C LEU A 31 21.33 0.46 -25.36
N ASN A 32 20.16 0.28 -25.99
CA ASN A 32 19.94 0.57 -27.41
C ASN A 32 19.98 2.08 -27.71
N GLN A 33 19.68 2.92 -26.72
CA GLN A 33 19.91 4.37 -26.79
C GLN A 33 21.40 4.69 -26.60
N GLN A 34 22.09 4.02 -25.67
CA GLN A 34 23.53 4.20 -25.47
C GLN A 34 24.35 3.85 -26.73
N LEU A 35 23.95 2.82 -27.49
CA LEU A 35 24.56 2.46 -28.77
C LEU A 35 24.47 3.55 -29.85
N ARG A 36 23.64 4.59 -29.66
CA ARG A 36 23.51 5.76 -30.55
C ARG A 36 24.16 7.03 -30.01
N ASP A 37 24.66 7.04 -28.76
CA ASP A 37 25.43 8.18 -28.25
C ASP A 37 26.72 8.35 -29.06
N SER A 38 26.88 9.51 -29.69
CA SER A 38 28.01 9.79 -30.59
C SER A 38 29.35 9.77 -29.85
N ASN A 39 29.36 10.23 -28.59
CA ASN A 39 30.52 10.20 -27.72
C ASN A 39 30.88 8.75 -27.31
N TYR A 40 29.90 7.88 -27.08
CA TYR A 40 30.10 6.46 -26.85
C TYR A 40 30.62 5.73 -28.09
N ARG A 41 30.03 5.94 -29.28
CA ARG A 41 30.54 5.37 -30.55
C ARG A 41 31.95 5.90 -30.89
N GLU A 42 32.27 7.15 -30.56
CA GLU A 42 33.64 7.69 -30.71
C GLU A 42 34.63 6.98 -29.76
N ARG A 43 34.27 6.78 -28.49
CA ARG A 43 35.08 6.03 -27.51
C ARG A 43 35.23 4.56 -27.89
N LEU A 44 34.20 3.92 -28.43
CA LEU A 44 34.28 2.56 -29.00
C LEU A 44 35.20 2.50 -30.22
N SER A 45 35.12 3.47 -31.14
CA SER A 45 36.00 3.53 -32.32
C SER A 45 37.48 3.69 -31.93
N LYS A 46 37.76 4.51 -30.91
CA LYS A 46 39.10 4.61 -30.30
C LYS A 46 39.55 3.29 -29.66
N LEU A 47 38.66 2.60 -28.93
CA LEU A 47 38.94 1.29 -28.37
C LEU A 47 39.20 0.24 -29.47
N LEU A 48 38.42 0.21 -30.55
CA LEU A 48 38.64 -0.68 -31.69
C LEU A 48 40.00 -0.43 -32.34
N SER A 49 40.34 0.83 -32.62
CA SER A 49 41.64 1.22 -33.17
C SER A 49 42.81 0.76 -32.28
N GLN A 50 42.66 0.90 -30.95
CA GLN A 50 43.63 0.36 -29.98
C GLN A 50 43.71 -1.17 -30.02
N ILE A 51 42.57 -1.88 -29.96
CA ILE A 51 42.53 -3.35 -30.02
C ILE A 51 43.21 -3.86 -31.31
N THR A 52 42.85 -3.31 -32.47
CA THR A 52 43.40 -3.72 -33.78
C THR A 52 44.90 -3.44 -33.89
N THR A 53 45.39 -2.34 -33.28
CA THR A 53 46.83 -2.06 -33.21
C THR A 53 47.55 -3.11 -32.34
N TYR A 54 47.05 -3.34 -31.12
CA TYR A 54 47.70 -4.19 -30.12
C TYR A 54 47.43 -5.70 -30.29
N ALA A 55 46.52 -6.10 -31.19
CA ALA A 55 46.31 -7.50 -31.56
C ALA A 55 47.55 -8.14 -32.22
N SER A 56 48.52 -7.33 -32.66
CA SER A 56 49.82 -7.76 -33.18
C SER A 56 50.92 -7.90 -32.12
N PHE A 57 50.66 -7.51 -30.87
CA PHE A 57 51.62 -7.48 -29.76
C PHE A 57 51.51 -8.77 -28.91
N ASP A 58 52.53 -9.05 -28.08
CA ASP A 58 52.52 -10.21 -27.17
C ASP A 58 51.38 -10.05 -26.13
N PRO A 59 50.54 -11.09 -25.88
CA PRO A 59 49.52 -11.09 -24.84
C PRO A 59 49.99 -10.66 -23.43
N ALA A 60 51.27 -10.82 -23.10
CA ALA A 60 51.87 -10.31 -21.87
C ALA A 60 51.83 -8.77 -21.80
N GLU A 61 52.00 -8.07 -22.92
CA GLU A 61 52.03 -6.61 -22.97
C GLU A 61 50.64 -5.99 -22.80
N TRP A 62 49.57 -6.69 -23.18
CA TRP A 62 48.18 -6.23 -22.98
C TRP A 62 47.84 -5.96 -21.50
N THR A 63 48.57 -6.60 -20.57
CA THR A 63 48.42 -6.37 -19.13
C THR A 63 48.99 -5.02 -18.67
N ARG A 64 49.78 -4.34 -19.50
CA ARG A 64 50.46 -3.06 -19.22
C ARG A 64 49.86 -1.87 -19.98
N ILE A 65 49.05 -2.14 -21.02
CA ILE A 65 48.41 -1.11 -21.84
C ILE A 65 47.19 -0.56 -21.10
N GLU A 66 47.31 0.62 -20.50
CA GLU A 66 46.19 1.33 -19.86
C GLU A 66 45.21 1.93 -20.88
N LEU A 67 43.91 1.82 -20.60
CA LEU A 67 42.85 2.41 -21.41
C LEU A 67 42.48 3.81 -20.86
N PRO A 68 42.57 4.89 -21.65
CA PRO A 68 42.26 6.25 -21.20
C PRO A 68 40.74 6.48 -20.98
N HIS A 69 39.90 5.52 -21.37
CA HIS A 69 38.44 5.64 -21.33
C HIS A 69 37.84 4.78 -20.22
N ALA A 70 38.13 5.17 -18.98
CA ALA A 70 37.70 4.47 -17.76
C ALA A 70 36.19 4.16 -17.67
N SER A 71 35.32 4.89 -18.38
CA SER A 71 33.88 4.61 -18.43
C SER A 71 33.54 3.36 -19.24
N LEU A 72 34.37 2.95 -20.20
CA LEU A 72 34.11 1.77 -21.04
C LEU A 72 34.12 0.46 -20.24
N LEU A 73 34.76 0.43 -19.07
CA LEU A 73 34.84 -0.74 -18.18
C LEU A 73 33.48 -1.35 -17.81
N TRP A 74 32.42 -0.54 -17.78
CA TRP A 74 31.06 -0.95 -17.41
C TRP A 74 30.02 -0.60 -18.49
N GLN A 75 30.43 0.08 -19.57
CA GLN A 75 29.51 0.56 -20.61
C GLN A 75 29.34 -0.41 -21.78
N LEU A 76 30.18 -1.45 -21.93
CA LEU A 76 29.99 -2.46 -22.97
C LEU A 76 28.74 -3.32 -22.67
N PRO A 77 27.72 -3.39 -23.55
CA PRO A 77 26.56 -4.29 -23.48
C PRO A 77 26.79 -5.69 -22.91
N THR A 78 27.90 -6.35 -23.23
CA THR A 78 28.33 -7.61 -22.61
C THR A 78 28.31 -7.65 -21.08
N PHE A 79 28.61 -6.53 -20.40
CA PHE A 79 28.52 -6.40 -18.95
C PHE A 79 27.08 -6.17 -18.46
N CYS A 80 26.17 -5.81 -19.38
CA CYS A 80 24.83 -5.29 -19.16
C CYS A 80 23.76 -6.05 -19.98
N ASN A 81 24.01 -7.30 -20.36
CA ASN A 81 23.22 -8.09 -21.34
C ASN A 81 21.73 -8.31 -21.01
N SER A 82 21.22 -7.78 -19.89
CA SER A 82 19.79 -7.69 -19.55
C SER A 82 18.98 -6.77 -20.48
N GLY A 83 19.60 -6.08 -21.44
CA GLY A 83 18.97 -5.08 -22.31
C GLY A 83 18.77 -3.71 -21.64
N PHE A 84 18.91 -3.66 -20.31
CA PHE A 84 18.82 -2.45 -19.50
C PHE A 84 19.84 -2.44 -18.36
N LEU A 85 20.14 -1.22 -17.89
CA LEU A 85 20.87 -0.92 -16.65
C LEU A 85 20.01 -0.01 -15.77
N VAL A 86 19.81 -0.37 -14.50
CA VAL A 86 19.02 0.43 -13.55
C VAL A 86 19.92 1.46 -12.89
N ASP A 87 19.68 2.76 -13.11
CA ASP A 87 20.42 3.79 -12.38
C ASP A 87 19.87 3.92 -10.95
N GLN A 88 20.64 3.38 -10.00
CA GLN A 88 20.33 3.42 -8.59
C GLN A 88 20.55 4.81 -7.96
N ARG A 89 21.25 5.74 -8.60
CA ARG A 89 21.55 7.07 -8.03
C ARG A 89 20.29 7.96 -7.98
N PRO A 90 19.46 8.10 -9.04
CA PRO A 90 18.14 8.73 -8.95
C PRO A 90 17.24 8.05 -7.92
N ILE A 91 17.24 6.72 -7.84
CA ILE A 91 16.42 5.95 -6.89
C ILE A 91 16.83 6.28 -5.45
N LYS A 92 18.13 6.24 -5.12
CA LYS A 92 18.66 6.65 -3.82
C LYS A 92 18.30 8.11 -3.50
N ASN A 93 18.56 9.05 -4.42
CA ASN A 93 18.31 10.47 -4.18
C ASN A 93 16.81 10.76 -3.96
N ARG A 94 15.93 10.08 -4.70
CA ARG A 94 14.47 10.14 -4.55
C ARG A 94 14.01 9.52 -3.23
N ASN A 95 14.55 8.36 -2.87
CA ASN A 95 14.24 7.69 -1.60
C ASN A 95 14.75 8.52 -0.41
N TRP A 96 15.91 9.17 -0.52
CA TRP A 96 16.43 10.13 0.47
C TRP A 96 15.45 11.29 0.66
N ALA A 97 15.14 12.03 -0.42
CA ALA A 97 14.27 13.19 -0.36
C ALA A 97 12.88 12.87 0.20
N LEU A 98 12.31 11.70 -0.12
CA LEU A 98 10.95 11.34 0.27
C LEU A 98 10.85 10.55 1.59
N ARG A 99 11.90 9.86 2.06
CA ARG A 99 11.88 9.08 3.31
C ARG A 99 12.66 9.75 4.45
N VAL A 100 13.78 10.43 4.17
CA VAL A 100 14.65 11.01 5.22
C VAL A 100 14.11 12.33 5.75
N LEU A 101 13.47 13.15 4.90
CA LEU A 101 12.79 14.38 5.31
C LEU A 101 11.51 14.14 6.14
N GLN A 102 11.05 12.89 6.28
CA GLN A 102 9.87 12.54 7.07
C GLN A 102 10.22 12.37 8.55
N THR A 103 9.54 13.15 9.39
CA THR A 103 9.83 13.35 10.82
C THR A 103 8.82 12.68 11.78
N SER A 104 7.81 11.95 11.29
CA SER A 104 6.87 11.22 12.16
C SER A 104 7.51 9.99 12.79
N ALA A 105 6.91 9.50 13.88
CA ALA A 105 7.42 8.36 14.65
C ALA A 105 7.58 7.07 13.80
N ASP A 106 6.72 6.88 12.80
CA ASP A 106 6.73 5.72 11.89
C ASP A 106 7.98 5.67 10.99
N TYR A 107 8.82 6.71 11.02
CA TYR A 107 10.08 6.84 10.30
C TYR A 107 11.28 7.09 11.25
N ASN A 108 11.15 6.69 12.53
CA ASN A 108 12.25 6.71 13.49
C ASN A 108 13.22 5.52 13.26
N THR A 109 14.51 5.82 13.09
CA THR A 109 15.59 4.84 12.85
C THR A 109 16.63 4.79 13.98
N LYS A 110 16.45 5.56 15.06
CA LYS A 110 17.47 5.75 16.11
C LYS A 110 17.80 4.49 16.90
N ASP A 111 16.80 3.64 17.14
CA ASP A 111 16.98 2.32 17.75
C ASP A 111 17.77 1.37 16.83
N ILE A 112 17.59 1.48 15.51
CA ILE A 112 18.34 0.71 14.52
C ILE A 112 19.80 1.17 14.50
N TRP A 113 20.04 2.48 14.46
CA TRP A 113 21.37 3.10 14.54
C TRP A 113 22.12 2.76 15.83
N ASN A 114 21.42 2.67 16.96
CA ASN A 114 21.99 2.39 18.28
C ASN A 114 22.10 0.88 18.60
N HIS A 115 21.77 0.00 17.65
CA HIS A 115 21.81 -1.45 17.90
C HIS A 115 23.23 -2.02 17.77
N GLN A 116 23.64 -2.86 18.72
CA GLN A 116 25.02 -3.35 18.84
C GLN A 116 25.52 -4.09 17.58
N GLU A 117 24.66 -4.82 16.87
CA GLU A 117 25.07 -5.48 15.62
C GLU A 117 25.32 -4.49 14.47
N VAL A 118 24.59 -3.37 14.42
CA VAL A 118 24.86 -2.28 13.46
C VAL A 118 26.16 -1.58 13.81
N GLU A 119 26.40 -1.29 15.09
CA GLU A 119 27.67 -0.71 15.57
C GLU A 119 28.88 -1.59 15.19
N LYS A 120 28.83 -2.89 15.50
CA LYS A 120 29.87 -3.88 15.12
C LYS A 120 30.08 -3.93 13.60
N TRP A 121 29.01 -3.97 12.82
CA TRP A 121 29.08 -4.01 11.35
C TRP A 121 29.63 -2.70 10.76
N MET A 122 29.32 -1.55 11.37
CA MET A 122 29.87 -0.24 11.01
C MET A 122 31.38 -0.12 11.33
N SER A 123 31.90 -0.81 12.35
CA SER A 123 33.28 -0.69 12.80
C SER A 123 34.23 -1.84 12.40
N THR A 124 33.72 -3.02 12.04
CA THR A 124 34.55 -4.22 11.79
C THR A 124 35.51 -4.09 10.60
N SER A 125 36.77 -4.48 10.80
CA SER A 125 37.76 -4.68 9.73
C SER A 125 37.66 -6.04 9.04
N GLN A 126 36.86 -6.97 9.57
CA GLN A 126 36.60 -8.29 8.99
C GLN A 126 35.33 -8.28 8.14
N SER A 127 35.35 -9.01 7.02
CA SER A 127 34.20 -9.19 6.14
C SER A 127 33.01 -9.82 6.87
N THR A 128 31.80 -9.34 6.59
CA THR A 128 30.59 -9.71 7.34
C THR A 128 29.30 -9.51 6.52
N VAL A 129 28.26 -10.26 6.86
CA VAL A 129 26.89 -10.11 6.33
C VAL A 129 25.95 -9.84 7.50
N LEU A 130 25.22 -8.72 7.50
CA LEU A 130 24.21 -8.39 8.50
C LEU A 130 22.82 -8.36 7.85
N PHE A 131 21.97 -9.31 8.24
CA PHE A 131 20.56 -9.32 7.91
C PHE A 131 19.77 -8.48 8.94
N ILE A 132 19.15 -7.38 8.50
CA ILE A 132 18.24 -6.58 9.32
C ILE A 132 16.81 -6.97 8.94
N VAL A 133 16.20 -7.81 9.79
CA VAL A 133 14.90 -8.44 9.53
C VAL A 133 13.82 -7.80 10.39
N GLY A 134 12.80 -7.24 9.75
CA GLY A 134 11.62 -6.69 10.41
C GLY A 134 10.32 -7.28 9.86
N ASN A 135 9.24 -6.55 10.06
CA ASN A 135 7.88 -6.83 9.58
C ASN A 135 7.32 -5.62 8.80
N SER A 136 6.06 -5.69 8.34
CA SER A 136 5.36 -4.62 7.63
C SER A 136 5.33 -3.28 8.40
N GLN A 137 5.13 -3.30 9.72
CA GLN A 137 5.12 -2.11 10.57
C GLN A 137 6.50 -1.42 10.64
N SER A 138 7.59 -2.18 10.47
CA SER A 138 8.95 -1.65 10.39
C SER A 138 9.44 -1.34 8.97
N LEU A 139 8.71 -1.74 7.92
CA LEU A 139 9.18 -1.67 6.53
C LEU A 139 9.62 -0.26 6.14
N ARG A 140 8.82 0.77 6.47
CA ARG A 140 9.13 2.18 6.20
C ARG A 140 10.39 2.69 6.90
N ARG A 141 10.73 2.10 8.06
CA ARG A 141 11.91 2.43 8.88
C ARG A 141 13.16 1.78 8.28
N LEU A 142 13.05 0.52 7.84
CA LEU A 142 14.09 -0.17 7.08
C LEU A 142 14.38 0.55 5.74
N GLU A 143 13.31 0.89 5.01
CA GLU A 143 13.37 1.61 3.72
C GLU A 143 13.97 3.02 3.83
N LYS A 144 13.97 3.61 5.02
CA LYS A 144 14.67 4.88 5.32
C LYS A 144 16.12 4.63 5.74
N PHE A 145 16.32 3.70 6.68
CA PHE A 145 17.63 3.36 7.23
C PHE A 145 18.62 2.87 6.16
N SER A 146 18.15 2.16 5.13
CA SER A 146 18.95 1.77 3.95
C SER A 146 19.62 2.96 3.26
N VAL A 147 18.91 4.09 3.12
CA VAL A 147 19.43 5.30 2.46
C VAL A 147 20.32 6.10 3.42
N GLU A 148 19.95 6.13 4.71
CA GLU A 148 20.77 6.74 5.77
C GLU A 148 22.13 6.06 5.91
N VAL A 149 22.21 4.72 5.80
CA VAL A 149 23.48 3.98 5.90
C VAL A 149 24.34 4.13 4.65
N ILE A 150 23.76 4.17 3.44
CA ILE A 150 24.51 4.43 2.20
C ILE A 150 25.16 5.82 2.23
N ASP A 151 24.37 6.87 2.49
CA ASP A 151 24.87 8.26 2.59
C ASP A 151 25.95 8.43 3.67
N ARG A 152 25.89 7.64 4.75
CA ARG A 152 26.90 7.69 5.81
C ARG A 152 28.22 7.00 5.43
N ILE A 153 28.20 5.95 4.60
CA ILE A 153 29.39 5.13 4.30
C ILE A 153 30.10 5.58 3.01
N GLU A 154 29.37 6.02 1.99
CA GLU A 154 29.93 6.42 0.68
C GLU A 154 30.93 7.59 0.75
N LYS A 155 30.95 8.31 1.88
CA LYS A 155 31.90 9.38 2.21
C LYS A 155 33.30 8.89 2.60
N TYR A 156 33.46 7.57 2.79
CA TYR A 156 34.68 6.95 3.32
C TYR A 156 35.17 5.74 2.50
N GLU A 157 34.28 4.99 1.85
CA GLU A 157 34.63 3.80 1.06
C GLU A 157 33.60 3.54 -0.07
N PRO A 158 33.92 2.72 -1.09
CA PRO A 158 32.96 2.31 -2.10
C PRO A 158 31.71 1.64 -1.51
N VAL A 159 30.53 2.12 -1.93
CA VAL A 159 29.25 1.48 -1.61
C VAL A 159 28.53 1.16 -2.91
N ILE A 160 28.15 -0.11 -3.08
CA ILE A 160 27.27 -0.57 -4.17
C ILE A 160 25.94 -1.04 -3.58
N TYR A 161 24.84 -0.81 -4.28
CA TYR A 161 23.52 -1.00 -3.68
C TYR A 161 22.41 -1.30 -4.68
N PHE A 162 21.33 -1.89 -4.18
CA PHE A 162 20.10 -2.09 -4.95
C PHE A 162 18.89 -1.86 -4.03
N LEU A 163 18.21 -0.74 -4.24
CA LEU A 163 17.12 -0.26 -3.40
C LEU A 163 15.76 -0.47 -4.09
N ASN A 164 14.72 -0.64 -3.27
CA ASN A 164 13.34 -0.67 -3.69
C ASN A 164 12.91 0.74 -4.16
N PRO A 165 12.51 0.90 -5.43
CA PRO A 165 11.92 2.16 -5.87
C PRO A 165 10.60 2.41 -5.13
N LEU A 166 10.26 3.69 -4.97
CA LEU A 166 8.91 4.05 -4.52
C LEU A 166 7.86 3.61 -5.56
N PRO A 167 6.57 3.47 -5.18
CA PRO A 167 5.52 2.83 -6.01
C PRO A 167 5.19 3.45 -7.39
N SER A 168 5.90 4.52 -7.79
CA SER A 168 5.85 5.13 -9.12
C SER A 168 7.27 5.37 -9.68
N GLY A 169 8.14 4.37 -9.55
CA GLY A 169 9.54 4.41 -10.01
C GLY A 169 9.83 3.69 -11.33
N PHE A 170 8.98 2.75 -11.74
CA PHE A 170 9.04 2.07 -13.04
C PHE A 170 7.63 2.01 -13.64
N SER A 171 7.53 2.10 -14.96
CA SER A 171 6.34 1.65 -15.67
C SER A 171 6.27 0.10 -15.61
N GLU A 172 5.08 -0.42 -15.29
CA GLU A 172 4.83 -1.84 -14.97
C GLU A 172 5.65 -2.40 -13.77
N PRO A 173 5.23 -3.54 -13.15
CA PRO A 173 5.93 -4.09 -12.00
C PRO A 173 7.14 -4.92 -12.41
N MET A 174 8.20 -4.28 -12.94
CA MET A 174 9.48 -4.94 -13.26
C MET A 174 9.96 -5.79 -12.06
N THR A 175 10.19 -7.09 -12.31
CA THR A 175 10.57 -8.09 -11.29
C THR A 175 12.01 -8.53 -11.50
N PHE A 176 12.89 -8.14 -10.59
CA PHE A 176 14.28 -8.57 -10.62
C PHE A 176 14.43 -9.98 -10.04
N SER A 177 15.34 -10.76 -10.62
CA SER A 177 15.91 -11.94 -9.96
C SER A 177 17.16 -11.59 -9.16
N THR A 178 17.63 -12.53 -8.34
CA THR A 178 18.95 -12.47 -7.71
C THR A 178 20.06 -12.32 -8.75
N LEU A 179 19.97 -13.05 -9.86
CA LEU A 179 20.92 -13.00 -10.96
C LEU A 179 21.01 -11.59 -11.58
N ASP A 180 19.87 -10.91 -11.74
CA ASP A 180 19.84 -9.51 -12.22
C ASP A 180 20.46 -8.57 -11.19
N ILE A 181 20.16 -8.73 -9.90
CA ILE A 181 20.77 -7.91 -8.84
C ILE A 181 22.29 -8.09 -8.81
N LEU A 182 22.80 -9.32 -8.92
CA LEU A 182 24.24 -9.59 -8.95
C LEU A 182 24.91 -8.98 -10.19
N ARG A 183 24.26 -9.01 -11.36
CA ARG A 183 24.70 -8.27 -12.56
C ARG A 183 24.79 -6.77 -12.31
N GLN A 184 23.73 -6.16 -11.77
CA GLN A 184 23.68 -4.73 -11.49
C GLN A 184 24.69 -4.30 -10.39
N LEU A 185 25.00 -5.18 -9.43
CA LEU A 185 26.09 -4.99 -8.46
C LEU A 185 27.47 -5.11 -9.12
N ALA A 186 27.67 -6.02 -10.08
CA ALA A 186 28.94 -6.19 -10.78
C ALA A 186 29.26 -4.96 -11.66
N ILE A 187 28.25 -4.42 -12.35
CA ILE A 187 28.32 -3.15 -13.10
C ILE A 187 28.68 -1.98 -12.17
N GLN A 188 28.06 -1.89 -10.99
CA GLN A 188 28.42 -0.88 -9.99
C GLN A 188 29.83 -1.06 -9.43
N CYS A 189 30.27 -2.31 -9.20
CA CYS A 189 31.65 -2.60 -8.78
C CYS A 189 32.65 -2.06 -9.81
N LEU A 190 32.42 -2.33 -11.11
CA LEU A 190 33.20 -1.78 -12.22
C LEU A 190 33.19 -0.24 -12.28
N GLN A 191 32.05 0.41 -11.97
CA GLN A 191 31.98 1.88 -11.84
C GLN A 191 32.85 2.42 -10.70
N THR A 192 33.10 1.64 -9.65
CA THR A 192 33.93 2.02 -8.49
C THR A 192 35.41 1.61 -8.59
N LEU A 193 35.85 0.95 -9.67
CA LEU A 193 37.25 0.56 -9.82
C LEU A 193 38.16 1.76 -10.15
N SER A 194 39.19 1.95 -9.32
CA SER A 194 40.29 2.88 -9.58
C SER A 194 41.31 2.31 -10.57
N VAL A 195 41.77 1.08 -10.33
CA VAL A 195 42.83 0.34 -11.04
C VAL A 195 42.50 -1.16 -10.93
N PRO A 196 42.89 -2.05 -11.87
CA PRO A 196 43.50 -1.79 -13.18
C PRO A 196 42.47 -1.39 -14.23
N LYS A 197 42.94 -0.67 -15.25
CA LYS A 197 42.12 -0.24 -16.41
C LYS A 197 42.75 -0.68 -17.73
N THR A 198 43.37 -1.87 -17.75
CA THR A 198 44.23 -2.30 -18.85
C THR A 198 43.49 -3.11 -19.91
N LEU A 199 44.00 -3.10 -21.14
CA LEU A 199 43.38 -3.80 -22.28
C LEU A 199 43.18 -5.30 -22.00
N GLY A 200 44.20 -5.97 -21.44
CA GLY A 200 44.14 -7.38 -21.06
C GLY A 200 43.10 -7.66 -19.97
N PHE A 201 42.88 -6.71 -19.04
CA PHE A 201 41.86 -6.82 -18.00
C PHE A 201 40.44 -6.74 -18.60
N VAL A 202 40.17 -5.77 -19.48
CA VAL A 202 38.86 -5.65 -20.15
C VAL A 202 38.57 -6.83 -21.08
N ALA A 203 39.57 -7.29 -21.83
CA ALA A 203 39.45 -8.46 -22.69
C ALA A 203 39.11 -9.72 -21.89
N ARG A 204 39.74 -9.91 -20.72
CA ARG A 204 39.44 -11.04 -19.83
C ARG A 204 38.04 -10.92 -19.21
N LEU A 205 37.70 -9.77 -18.65
CA LEU A 205 36.37 -9.53 -18.06
C LEU A 205 35.24 -9.71 -19.07
N ASN A 206 35.43 -9.28 -20.33
CA ASN A 206 34.42 -9.46 -21.39
C ASN A 206 34.06 -10.94 -21.58
N LEU A 207 35.08 -11.79 -21.61
CA LEU A 207 34.92 -13.24 -21.70
C LEU A 207 34.28 -13.83 -20.43
N ASP A 208 34.70 -13.37 -19.24
CA ASP A 208 34.15 -13.86 -17.97
C ASP A 208 32.65 -13.53 -17.83
N PHE A 209 32.22 -12.28 -18.11
CA PHE A 209 30.80 -11.91 -18.12
C PHE A 209 29.97 -12.59 -19.23
N ARG A 210 30.61 -13.03 -20.33
CA ARG A 210 29.97 -13.82 -21.39
C ARG A 210 29.79 -15.30 -21.02
N SER A 211 30.64 -15.84 -20.14
CA SER A 211 30.74 -17.29 -19.87
C SER A 211 30.34 -17.71 -18.45
N VAL A 212 30.15 -16.75 -17.54
CA VAL A 212 29.67 -16.98 -16.17
C VAL A 212 28.27 -17.61 -16.14
N MET A 213 28.16 -18.81 -15.56
CA MET A 213 26.88 -19.48 -15.34
C MET A 213 26.14 -18.85 -14.16
N ASP A 214 24.82 -19.07 -14.05
CA ASP A 214 23.98 -18.41 -13.03
C ASP A 214 24.47 -18.58 -11.58
N ASN A 215 25.17 -19.67 -11.26
CA ASN A 215 25.74 -19.93 -9.94
C ASN A 215 27.06 -19.17 -9.66
N ASP A 216 27.80 -18.76 -10.69
CA ASP A 216 29.17 -18.29 -10.59
C ASP A 216 29.29 -16.76 -10.39
N TRP A 217 28.17 -16.03 -10.38
CA TRP A 217 28.15 -14.57 -10.25
C TRP A 217 28.74 -14.05 -8.94
N TYR A 218 28.66 -14.82 -7.85
CA TYR A 218 29.34 -14.49 -6.59
C TYR A 218 30.87 -14.61 -6.69
N SER A 219 31.37 -15.55 -7.51
CA SER A 219 32.80 -15.72 -7.80
C SER A 219 33.31 -14.60 -8.72
N LEU A 220 32.53 -14.21 -9.73
CA LEU A 220 32.83 -13.06 -10.58
C LEU A 220 32.88 -11.73 -9.78
N LEU A 221 31.93 -11.54 -8.85
CA LEU A 221 31.97 -10.39 -7.94
C LEU A 221 33.23 -10.38 -7.05
N ALA A 222 33.66 -11.53 -6.53
CA ALA A 222 34.93 -11.63 -5.79
C ALA A 222 36.14 -11.25 -6.67
N GLU A 223 36.18 -11.73 -7.91
CA GLU A 223 37.24 -11.40 -8.87
C GLU A 223 37.27 -9.92 -9.30
N LEU A 224 36.13 -9.21 -9.20
CA LEU A 224 36.05 -7.76 -9.37
C LEU A 224 36.46 -6.99 -8.10
N MET A 225 36.03 -7.45 -6.92
CA MET A 225 36.25 -6.74 -5.66
C MET A 225 37.69 -6.83 -5.15
N LYS A 226 38.48 -7.83 -5.56
CA LYS A 226 39.87 -8.06 -5.13
C LYS A 226 40.85 -6.89 -5.38
N PHE A 227 40.46 -5.89 -6.17
CA PHE A 227 41.24 -4.69 -6.47
C PHE A 227 40.93 -3.51 -5.52
N GLN A 228 40.03 -3.70 -4.56
CA GLN A 228 39.67 -2.72 -3.53
C GLN A 228 40.06 -3.26 -2.16
N GLU A 229 40.55 -2.40 -1.26
CA GLU A 229 40.83 -2.78 0.13
C GLU A 229 39.53 -3.07 0.90
N ARG A 230 38.46 -2.33 0.58
CA ARG A 230 37.17 -2.39 1.25
C ARG A 230 36.03 -1.99 0.32
N ILE A 231 34.88 -2.66 0.46
CA ILE A 231 33.64 -2.33 -0.24
C ILE A 231 32.42 -2.72 0.62
N THR A 232 31.40 -1.86 0.63
CA THR A 232 30.12 -2.13 1.29
C THR A 232 29.02 -2.40 0.25
N ILE A 233 28.14 -3.37 0.56
CA ILE A 233 26.99 -3.75 -0.26
C ILE A 233 25.71 -3.52 0.56
N VAL A 234 24.72 -2.79 0.04
CA VAL A 234 23.42 -2.55 0.72
C VAL A 234 22.25 -2.96 -0.17
N LEU A 235 21.41 -3.89 0.32
CA LEU A 235 20.32 -4.49 -0.45
C LEU A 235 18.98 -4.46 0.29
N GLU A 236 17.91 -4.05 -0.41
CA GLU A 236 16.54 -4.20 0.06
C GLU A 236 15.87 -5.40 -0.60
N VAL A 237 15.51 -6.43 0.16
CA VAL A 237 14.88 -7.67 -0.35
C VAL A 237 13.54 -7.41 -1.06
N GLY A 238 12.91 -6.27 -0.80
CA GLY A 238 11.68 -5.82 -1.48
C GLY A 238 11.78 -5.78 -3.01
N VAL A 239 12.98 -5.55 -3.57
CA VAL A 239 13.19 -5.48 -5.03
C VAL A 239 12.82 -6.77 -5.77
N LEU A 240 12.94 -7.93 -5.11
CA LEU A 240 12.57 -9.23 -5.67
C LEU A 240 11.04 -9.43 -5.76
N ARG A 241 10.24 -8.59 -5.10
CA ARG A 241 8.77 -8.64 -5.05
C ARG A 241 8.18 -10.02 -4.70
N SER A 242 7.79 -10.81 -5.69
CA SER A 242 7.30 -12.20 -5.54
C SER A 242 8.43 -13.21 -5.37
N ARG A 243 9.59 -12.96 -6.00
CA ARG A 243 10.79 -13.80 -6.00
C ARG A 243 11.62 -13.71 -4.71
N PHE A 244 11.11 -13.04 -3.66
CA PHE A 244 11.87 -12.73 -2.45
C PHE A 244 12.44 -13.95 -1.71
N LYS A 245 11.92 -15.16 -1.99
CA LYS A 245 12.46 -16.41 -1.46
C LYS A 245 13.85 -16.78 -1.99
N GLU A 246 14.30 -16.21 -3.11
CA GLU A 246 15.70 -16.35 -3.54
C GLU A 246 16.69 -15.73 -2.53
N ALA A 247 16.25 -14.75 -1.73
CA ALA A 247 17.07 -14.15 -0.68
C ALA A 247 17.40 -15.10 0.48
N ASP A 248 16.68 -16.23 0.63
CA ASP A 248 17.07 -17.29 1.57
C ASP A 248 18.47 -17.85 1.21
N ASN A 249 18.85 -17.85 -0.07
CA ASN A 249 20.15 -18.34 -0.55
C ASN A 249 21.28 -17.28 -0.48
N TRP A 250 20.95 -16.00 -0.28
CA TRP A 250 21.95 -14.90 -0.29
C TRP A 250 23.00 -15.07 0.81
N ALA A 251 22.64 -15.65 1.95
CA ALA A 251 23.60 -15.94 3.03
C ALA A 251 24.75 -16.85 2.56
N ALA A 252 24.42 -17.93 1.82
CA ALA A 252 25.41 -18.83 1.25
C ALA A 252 26.21 -18.18 0.12
N GLY A 253 25.54 -17.45 -0.78
CA GLY A 253 26.20 -16.76 -1.90
C GLY A 253 27.23 -15.72 -1.44
N PHE A 254 26.88 -14.87 -0.47
CA PHE A 254 27.82 -13.88 0.08
C PHE A 254 28.94 -14.53 0.92
N LEU A 255 28.72 -15.70 1.52
CA LEU A 255 29.81 -16.48 2.12
C LEU A 255 30.80 -16.98 1.05
N THR A 256 30.32 -17.50 -0.08
CA THR A 256 31.18 -17.92 -1.22
C THR A 256 32.00 -16.75 -1.76
N LEU A 257 31.39 -15.57 -1.93
CA LEU A 257 32.08 -14.34 -2.34
C LEU A 257 33.19 -13.94 -1.34
N ILE A 258 32.89 -13.94 -0.04
CA ILE A 258 33.86 -13.61 1.02
C ILE A 258 35.01 -14.63 1.07
N GLN A 259 34.74 -15.92 0.82
CA GLN A 259 35.76 -16.96 0.74
C GLN A 259 36.67 -16.78 -0.50
N GLY A 260 36.10 -16.49 -1.67
CA GLY A 260 36.84 -16.25 -2.91
C GLY A 260 37.85 -15.09 -2.81
N LEU A 261 37.52 -14.07 -2.01
CA LEU A 261 38.40 -12.92 -1.77
C LEU A 261 39.63 -13.22 -0.91
N GLN A 262 39.69 -14.35 -0.19
CA GLN A 262 40.86 -14.77 0.60
C GLN A 262 41.39 -13.68 1.54
N SER A 263 40.48 -12.90 2.16
CA SER A 263 40.78 -11.75 3.03
C SER A 263 41.58 -10.60 2.40
N LYS A 264 41.74 -10.54 1.06
CA LYS A 264 42.39 -9.42 0.34
C LYS A 264 41.54 -8.14 0.37
N THR A 265 40.23 -8.29 0.50
CA THR A 265 39.24 -7.20 0.52
C THR A 265 38.28 -7.40 1.69
N CYS A 266 38.05 -6.35 2.46
CA CYS A 266 37.01 -6.31 3.49
C CYS A 266 35.65 -6.03 2.84
N VAL A 267 34.74 -7.01 2.83
CA VAL A 267 33.38 -6.87 2.26
C VAL A 267 32.35 -6.84 3.37
N ARG A 268 31.55 -5.77 3.41
CA ARG A 268 30.47 -5.62 4.39
C ARG A 268 29.13 -5.59 3.69
N VAL A 269 28.30 -6.60 3.90
CA VAL A 269 26.99 -6.74 3.26
C VAL A 269 25.91 -6.44 4.28
N MET A 270 24.96 -5.57 3.95
CA MET A 270 23.74 -5.34 4.73
C MET A 270 22.51 -5.69 3.87
N ILE A 271 21.66 -6.56 4.39
CA ILE A 271 20.45 -7.03 3.72
C ILE A 271 19.25 -6.67 4.58
N LEU A 272 18.41 -5.76 4.10
CA LEU A 272 17.23 -5.24 4.80
C LEU A 272 15.96 -5.90 4.25
N THR A 273 15.08 -6.34 5.15
CA THR A 273 13.81 -6.96 4.75
C THR A 273 12.68 -6.73 5.75
N GLY A 274 11.52 -6.29 5.27
CA GLY A 274 10.27 -6.27 6.04
C GLY A 274 9.51 -7.61 6.01
N ARG A 275 10.11 -8.66 5.45
CA ARG A 275 9.55 -10.02 5.33
C ARG A 275 10.49 -11.07 5.94
N PRO A 276 9.97 -12.16 6.52
CA PRO A 276 10.80 -13.24 7.06
C PRO A 276 11.51 -14.01 5.93
N ILE A 277 12.83 -14.09 6.05
CA ILE A 277 13.71 -14.92 5.22
C ILE A 277 14.56 -15.83 6.12
N ASN A 278 15.00 -16.95 5.56
CA ASN A 278 15.96 -17.82 6.23
C ASN A 278 17.37 -17.27 6.01
N ALA A 279 18.19 -17.30 7.05
CA ALA A 279 19.57 -16.84 7.01
C ALA A 279 20.35 -17.57 8.11
N ASP A 280 21.11 -18.59 7.73
CA ASP A 280 21.85 -19.42 8.67
C ASP A 280 23.01 -18.63 9.28
N CYS A 281 22.80 -18.20 10.52
CA CYS A 281 23.71 -17.30 11.22
C CYS A 281 24.95 -18.06 11.72
N ASN A 282 26.12 -17.46 11.55
CA ASN A 282 27.40 -18.01 11.96
C ASN A 282 28.32 -16.88 12.50
N SER A 283 29.64 -17.02 12.38
CA SER A 283 30.60 -16.00 12.80
C SER A 283 30.58 -14.74 11.92
N ILE A 284 30.35 -14.93 10.61
CA ILE A 284 30.39 -13.92 9.54
C ILE A 284 28.97 -13.38 9.24
N VAL A 285 27.98 -14.28 9.17
CA VAL A 285 26.57 -13.98 8.93
C VAL A 285 25.86 -13.73 10.26
N ARG A 286 25.39 -12.50 10.46
CA ARG A 286 24.64 -12.04 11.63
C ARG A 286 23.23 -11.64 11.25
N ARG A 287 22.32 -11.69 12.22
CA ARG A 287 20.93 -11.26 12.07
C ARG A 287 20.51 -10.39 13.23
N MET A 288 19.92 -9.25 12.88
CA MET A 288 19.24 -8.31 13.76
C MET A 288 17.73 -8.40 13.52
N LEU A 289 16.95 -8.15 14.57
CA LEU A 289 15.49 -8.03 14.50
C LEU A 289 15.09 -6.58 14.77
N VAL A 290 14.23 -6.00 13.93
CA VAL A 290 13.65 -4.67 14.15
C VAL A 290 12.23 -4.82 14.70
N VAL A 291 12.01 -4.26 15.88
CA VAL A 291 10.72 -4.30 16.60
C VAL A 291 9.93 -3.01 16.32
N PRO A 292 8.59 -3.04 16.25
CA PRO A 292 7.77 -1.82 16.14
C PRO A 292 8.00 -0.84 17.30
N ASP A 293 8.06 0.46 17.00
CA ASP A 293 8.44 1.53 17.95
C ASP A 293 7.34 1.79 19.02
N SER A 294 6.19 1.11 18.93
CA SER A 294 5.13 1.07 19.93
C SER A 294 5.48 0.26 21.20
N THR A 295 6.62 -0.43 21.24
CA THR A 295 6.97 -1.43 22.27
C THR A 295 7.72 -0.89 23.51
N LYS A 296 7.49 0.38 23.88
CA LYS A 296 7.90 0.93 25.19
C LYS A 296 7.09 0.30 26.34
N GLY A 297 7.39 -0.94 26.68
CA GLY A 297 6.80 -1.65 27.82
C GLY A 297 7.02 -3.17 27.88
N LEU A 298 7.55 -3.81 26.83
CA LEU A 298 7.77 -5.26 26.80
C LEU A 298 9.24 -5.63 27.06
N SER A 299 9.46 -6.71 27.82
CA SER A 299 10.80 -7.22 28.11
C SER A 299 11.42 -7.93 26.88
N PRO A 300 12.76 -8.03 26.79
CA PRO A 300 13.42 -8.68 25.65
C PRO A 300 12.94 -10.11 25.37
N MET A 301 12.58 -10.87 26.42
CA MET A 301 12.03 -12.22 26.30
C MET A 301 10.62 -12.24 25.70
N ALA A 302 9.78 -11.24 26.00
CA ALA A 302 8.44 -11.13 25.40
C ALA A 302 8.52 -10.79 23.90
N SER A 303 9.41 -9.86 23.54
CA SER A 303 9.70 -9.52 22.13
C SER A 303 10.27 -10.73 21.36
N LEU A 304 11.12 -11.54 21.99
CA LEU A 304 11.62 -12.80 21.43
C LEU A 304 10.51 -13.85 21.23
N HIS A 305 9.52 -13.92 22.13
CA HIS A 305 8.38 -14.85 21.96
C HIS A 305 7.48 -14.45 20.79
N LEU A 306 7.25 -13.15 20.57
CA LEU A 306 6.46 -12.64 19.44
C LEU A 306 7.10 -12.97 18.07
N VAL A 307 8.43 -13.18 18.03
CA VAL A 307 9.16 -13.57 16.82
C VAL A 307 9.41 -15.08 16.74
N ARG A 308 9.51 -15.80 17.87
CA ARG A 308 9.70 -17.26 17.87
C ARG A 308 8.48 -18.04 17.41
N SER A 309 7.27 -17.48 17.49
CA SER A 309 6.05 -18.13 17.00
C SER A 309 6.00 -18.32 15.47
N THR A 310 6.96 -17.77 14.70
CA THR A 310 7.07 -17.95 13.25
C THR A 310 8.28 -18.79 12.82
N VAL A 311 9.01 -19.43 13.75
CA VAL A 311 10.13 -20.35 13.45
C VAL A 311 9.85 -21.73 14.03
N GLY A 312 9.24 -22.60 13.22
CA GLY A 312 8.96 -23.98 13.60
C GLY A 312 10.14 -24.92 13.30
N GLN A 313 10.90 -25.32 14.32
CA GLN A 313 11.68 -26.56 14.33
C GLN A 313 12.01 -27.01 15.76
N THR A 314 11.96 -28.33 16.00
CA THR A 314 12.32 -28.98 17.27
C THR A 314 13.32 -30.10 17.03
N PRO A 315 14.41 -30.18 17.82
CA PRO A 315 15.15 -31.41 18.05
C PRO A 315 14.61 -32.17 19.28
N SER A 316 14.90 -33.46 19.35
CA SER A 316 14.22 -34.46 20.19
C SER A 316 14.82 -34.74 21.58
N GLN A 317 13.94 -35.13 22.52
CA GLN A 317 14.19 -35.96 23.74
C GLN A 317 15.04 -35.35 24.90
N PRO A 318 15.02 -35.95 26.11
CA PRO A 318 13.89 -36.50 26.90
C PRO A 318 13.87 -35.90 28.35
N PRO A 319 12.92 -36.25 29.27
CA PRO A 319 12.73 -35.49 30.52
C PRO A 319 13.65 -35.91 31.69
N VAL A 320 13.95 -34.96 32.57
CA VAL A 320 14.56 -35.16 33.91
C VAL A 320 13.79 -34.33 34.96
N THR A 321 13.81 -34.81 36.21
CA THR A 321 12.92 -34.46 37.33
C THR A 321 13.18 -33.12 38.04
N GLU A 322 12.18 -32.76 38.86
CA GLU A 322 12.13 -31.70 39.89
C GLU A 322 13.44 -31.43 40.68
N TYR A 323 13.59 -30.20 41.19
CA TYR A 323 13.58 -30.01 42.66
C TYR A 323 13.19 -28.58 43.12
N ARG A 324 12.95 -28.43 44.44
CA ARG A 324 12.52 -27.19 45.13
C ARG A 324 13.71 -26.39 45.69
N GLY A 325 13.55 -25.07 45.88
CA GLY A 325 14.46 -24.23 46.68
C GLY A 325 14.12 -22.72 46.65
N PRO A 326 13.96 -22.00 47.79
CA PRO A 326 13.36 -20.65 47.76
C PRO A 326 14.20 -19.48 48.34
N SER A 327 13.66 -18.27 48.15
CA SER A 327 13.77 -17.06 49.01
C SER A 327 15.10 -16.29 49.14
N LEU A 328 15.04 -14.95 48.96
CA LEU A 328 15.01 -14.00 50.09
C LEU A 328 14.77 -12.53 49.63
N ILE A 329 14.22 -11.72 50.54
CA ILE A 329 13.86 -10.28 50.49
C ILE A 329 14.32 -9.75 51.89
N PRO A 330 14.98 -8.56 52.09
CA PRO A 330 14.26 -7.26 52.06
C PRO A 330 15.02 -5.91 51.91
N GLY A 331 14.25 -4.85 51.64
CA GLY A 331 14.41 -3.50 52.26
C GLY A 331 14.97 -2.35 51.40
N ILE A 332 14.70 -1.06 51.70
CA ILE A 332 13.73 -0.49 52.67
C ILE A 332 13.43 1.02 52.41
N LEU A 333 12.14 1.41 52.58
CA LEU A 333 11.52 2.73 52.93
C LEU A 333 11.78 4.08 52.20
N ASP A 334 10.71 4.91 52.27
CA ASP A 334 10.54 6.39 52.23
C ASP A 334 11.04 7.26 51.04
N GLY A 335 10.38 8.38 50.67
CA GLY A 335 9.02 8.86 51.00
C GLY A 335 8.88 10.36 51.32
N ARG A 336 8.18 11.15 50.48
CA ARG A 336 7.34 12.37 50.80
C ARG A 336 6.92 13.19 49.55
N ARG A 337 5.95 14.10 49.76
CA ARG A 337 5.33 15.18 48.93
C ARG A 337 4.98 16.34 49.91
N PRO A 338 4.40 17.52 49.52
CA PRO A 338 4.09 18.09 48.19
C PRO A 338 5.01 19.35 48.00
N PRO A 339 4.67 20.63 47.66
CA PRO A 339 3.42 21.29 47.23
C PRO A 339 3.55 22.19 45.96
N SER A 340 3.04 23.43 46.02
CA SER A 340 2.55 24.31 44.96
C SER A 340 2.86 25.81 45.19
N THR A 341 2.84 26.65 44.14
CA THR A 341 2.36 28.06 44.16
C THR A 341 1.96 28.54 42.74
N SER A 342 1.42 29.76 42.60
CA SER A 342 0.50 30.21 41.51
C SER A 342 0.86 31.60 40.88
N ASP A 343 -0.07 32.16 40.07
CA ASP A 343 -0.30 33.62 39.82
C ASP A 343 0.53 34.36 38.72
N ILE A 344 0.12 35.47 38.03
CA ILE A 344 -1.15 36.27 37.88
C ILE A 344 -1.09 37.22 36.62
N PHE A 345 -2.24 37.50 35.94
CA PHE A 345 -2.69 38.66 35.06
C PHE A 345 -1.69 39.48 34.14
N THR A 346 -2.03 40.44 33.23
CA THR A 346 -3.17 41.40 33.04
C THR A 346 -3.33 41.92 31.57
N LYS A 347 -4.38 42.72 31.25
CA LYS A 347 -4.69 43.36 29.93
C LYS A 347 -4.41 44.88 29.85
N ILE A 348 -4.21 45.45 28.64
CA ILE A 348 -4.40 46.88 28.22
C ILE A 348 -4.33 46.98 26.66
N GLY A 349 -4.77 48.03 25.91
CA GLY A 349 -5.55 49.25 26.22
C GLY A 349 -5.63 50.32 25.08
N SER A 350 -6.67 50.25 24.22
CA SER A 350 -7.33 51.32 23.40
C SER A 350 -6.59 52.52 22.72
N SER A 351 -6.71 52.62 21.37
CA SER A 351 -7.20 53.76 20.51
C SER A 351 -6.79 55.25 20.70
N PRO A 352 -7.04 56.16 19.72
CA PRO A 352 -6.96 56.09 18.23
C PRO A 352 -6.34 57.36 17.55
N ARG A 353 -6.11 57.36 16.21
CA ARG A 353 -6.17 58.56 15.32
C ARG A 353 -6.13 58.22 13.81
N ASN A 354 -6.61 59.13 12.97
CA ASN A 354 -6.86 58.92 11.52
C ASN A 354 -5.79 59.54 10.61
N VAL A 355 -5.45 58.85 9.50
CA VAL A 355 -5.03 59.45 8.20
C VAL A 355 -5.60 58.56 7.08
N THR A 356 -5.91 59.13 5.91
CA THR A 356 -6.58 58.47 4.77
C THR A 356 -5.71 58.42 3.51
N SER A 357 -5.63 57.26 2.82
CA SER A 357 -5.52 57.19 1.34
C SER A 357 -5.54 55.75 0.79
N SER A 358 -5.83 55.65 -0.52
CA SER A 358 -5.55 54.55 -1.48
C SER A 358 -6.18 53.16 -1.24
N GLU A 359 -7.03 52.79 -2.20
CA GLU A 359 -7.72 51.51 -2.35
C GLU A 359 -6.77 50.35 -2.68
N HIS A 360 -7.03 49.14 -2.15
CA HIS A 360 -6.78 47.86 -2.82
C HIS A 360 -7.73 46.79 -2.24
N HIS A 361 -8.42 46.04 -3.10
CA HIS A 361 -9.47 45.09 -2.70
C HIS A 361 -8.90 43.74 -2.24
N HIS A 362 -8.47 43.64 -0.98
CA HIS A 362 -8.38 42.34 -0.30
C HIS A 362 -9.75 41.94 0.28
N ARG A 363 -10.27 40.79 -0.16
CA ARG A 363 -11.48 40.17 0.37
C ARG A 363 -11.14 39.54 1.73
N LYS A 364 -11.83 39.96 2.80
CA LYS A 364 -11.61 39.47 4.17
C LYS A 364 -12.20 38.07 4.38
N ASP A 365 -11.65 37.35 5.35
CA ASP A 365 -12.27 36.18 5.95
C ASP A 365 -13.62 36.54 6.62
N PRO A 366 -14.60 35.63 6.62
CA PRO A 366 -15.90 35.84 7.27
C PRO A 366 -15.80 35.80 8.81
N THR A 367 -16.73 36.48 9.47
CA THR A 367 -16.77 36.59 10.93
C THR A 367 -17.64 35.50 11.57
N GLY A 368 -17.42 35.25 12.88
CA GLY A 368 -17.89 34.06 13.59
C GLY A 368 -19.40 33.77 13.61
N GLU A 369 -20.25 34.72 13.23
CA GLU A 369 -21.70 34.49 13.15
C GLU A 369 -22.10 33.65 11.92
N GLU A 370 -21.38 33.71 10.80
CA GLU A 370 -21.67 32.89 9.61
C GLU A 370 -21.34 31.40 9.83
N LEU A 371 -20.30 31.11 10.61
CA LEU A 371 -19.91 29.73 10.97
C LEU A 371 -21.06 28.94 11.63
N SER A 372 -21.89 29.61 12.43
CA SER A 372 -23.04 28.99 13.12
C SER A 372 -24.15 28.47 12.18
N LYS A 373 -24.20 28.98 10.94
CA LYS A 373 -25.20 28.55 9.92
C LYS A 373 -24.72 27.34 9.11
N ILE A 374 -23.41 27.14 8.98
CA ILE A 374 -22.83 26.08 8.17
C ILE A 374 -22.98 24.71 8.84
N ASP A 375 -22.86 24.63 10.17
CA ASP A 375 -23.00 23.37 10.93
C ASP A 375 -24.44 22.77 10.95
N ASN A 376 -25.44 23.53 10.46
CA ASN A 376 -26.87 23.24 10.61
C ASN A 376 -27.65 23.14 9.28
N MET A 377 -26.99 23.01 8.12
CA MET A 377 -27.70 22.79 6.85
C MET A 377 -28.49 21.46 6.87
N SER A 378 -29.74 21.51 6.37
CA SER A 378 -30.68 20.40 6.39
C SER A 378 -30.59 19.55 5.13
N MET A 379 -30.67 18.22 5.28
CA MET A 379 -30.79 17.27 4.17
C MET A 379 -31.99 17.56 3.24
N CYS A 380 -33.08 18.13 3.76
CA CYS A 380 -34.19 18.57 2.91
C CYS A 380 -33.85 19.82 2.08
N SER A 381 -33.09 20.79 2.60
CA SER A 381 -32.67 21.96 1.80
C SER A 381 -31.69 21.62 0.68
N LEU A 382 -30.92 20.53 0.84
CA LEU A 382 -30.10 19.94 -0.22
C LEU A 382 -30.97 19.39 -1.36
N ALA A 383 -32.11 18.74 -1.06
CA ALA A 383 -33.05 18.28 -2.08
C ALA A 383 -33.84 19.44 -2.73
N ASP A 384 -34.36 20.38 -1.93
CA ASP A 384 -35.22 21.47 -2.41
C ASP A 384 -34.47 22.50 -3.27
N THR A 385 -33.17 22.70 -3.04
CA THR A 385 -32.35 23.64 -3.84
C THR A 385 -32.19 23.18 -5.30
N PHE A 386 -32.11 21.86 -5.55
CA PHE A 386 -32.05 21.30 -6.91
C PHE A 386 -33.33 21.57 -7.72
N HIS A 387 -34.50 21.66 -7.08
CA HIS A 387 -35.79 21.75 -7.79
C HIS A 387 -36.12 23.11 -8.41
N LYS A 388 -35.36 24.18 -8.15
CA LYS A 388 -35.77 25.58 -8.47
C LYS A 388 -35.10 26.25 -9.67
N SER A 389 -34.34 25.54 -10.50
CA SER A 389 -33.84 26.09 -11.78
C SER A 389 -33.69 25.03 -12.89
N LEU A 390 -34.82 24.44 -13.31
CA LEU A 390 -34.83 23.50 -14.43
C LEU A 390 -34.60 24.21 -15.77
N SER A 391 -33.36 24.18 -16.26
CA SER A 391 -33.00 24.47 -17.65
C SER A 391 -32.92 23.19 -18.48
N ALA A 392 -33.14 23.30 -19.80
CA ALA A 392 -33.25 22.13 -20.68
C ALA A 392 -31.97 21.28 -20.74
N ASP A 393 -30.79 21.89 -20.65
CA ASP A 393 -29.51 21.18 -20.72
C ASP A 393 -29.32 20.20 -19.56
N GLN A 394 -29.64 20.62 -18.32
CA GLN A 394 -29.47 19.76 -17.13
C GLN A 394 -30.37 18.52 -17.18
N THR A 395 -31.59 18.65 -17.73
CA THR A 395 -32.46 17.49 -17.95
C THR A 395 -31.92 16.53 -19.02
N SER A 396 -31.03 16.96 -19.91
CA SER A 396 -30.31 16.06 -20.82
C SER A 396 -29.13 15.36 -20.13
N GLU A 397 -28.35 16.10 -19.32
CA GLU A 397 -27.15 15.62 -18.64
C GLU A 397 -27.46 14.62 -17.51
N SER A 398 -28.55 14.81 -16.77
CA SER A 398 -29.01 13.81 -15.78
C SER A 398 -29.59 12.57 -16.46
N ASN A 399 -30.23 12.70 -17.63
CA ASN A 399 -30.71 11.56 -18.41
C ASN A 399 -29.58 10.74 -19.07
N SER A 400 -28.47 11.36 -19.48
CA SER A 400 -27.29 10.62 -19.94
C SER A 400 -26.60 9.91 -18.77
N SER A 401 -26.42 10.61 -17.64
CA SER A 401 -25.87 10.04 -16.40
C SER A 401 -26.67 8.84 -15.91
N LYS A 402 -28.01 8.91 -15.96
CA LYS A 402 -28.91 7.79 -15.66
C LYS A 402 -28.63 6.58 -16.56
N ARG A 403 -28.51 6.78 -17.89
CA ARG A 403 -28.21 5.69 -18.83
C ARG A 403 -26.84 5.06 -18.59
N ALA A 404 -25.82 5.85 -18.28
CA ALA A 404 -24.49 5.36 -17.93
C ALA A 404 -24.57 4.47 -16.66
N THR A 405 -25.24 4.96 -15.61
CA THR A 405 -25.41 4.22 -14.35
C THR A 405 -26.28 2.96 -14.52
N ASP A 406 -27.35 3.01 -15.32
CA ASP A 406 -28.14 1.83 -15.69
C ASP A 406 -27.27 0.78 -16.41
N GLN A 407 -26.37 1.20 -17.33
CA GLN A 407 -25.43 0.31 -18.01
C GLN A 407 -24.36 -0.28 -17.06
N TRP A 408 -23.90 0.47 -16.06
CA TRP A 408 -22.99 -0.06 -15.03
C TRP A 408 -23.68 -1.16 -14.21
N PHE A 409 -24.95 -0.97 -13.84
CA PHE A 409 -25.74 -2.02 -13.19
C PHE A 409 -26.03 -3.20 -14.12
N GLN A 410 -26.32 -2.97 -15.40
CA GLN A 410 -26.46 -4.05 -16.38
C GLN A 410 -25.17 -4.86 -16.53
N MET A 411 -24.00 -4.22 -16.48
CA MET A 411 -22.69 -4.89 -16.50
C MET A 411 -22.49 -5.73 -15.23
N LEU A 412 -22.82 -5.19 -14.05
CA LEU A 412 -22.80 -5.95 -12.78
C LEU A 412 -23.70 -7.20 -12.83
N GLU A 413 -24.93 -7.04 -13.33
CA GLU A 413 -25.94 -8.09 -13.45
C GLU A 413 -25.52 -9.20 -14.43
N THR A 414 -24.96 -8.82 -15.59
CA THR A 414 -24.51 -9.74 -16.66
C THR A 414 -23.10 -10.28 -16.49
N THR A 415 -22.37 -9.91 -15.42
CA THR A 415 -21.03 -10.44 -15.14
C THR A 415 -20.90 -10.98 -13.72
N THR A 416 -20.60 -10.13 -12.74
CA THR A 416 -20.35 -10.53 -11.36
C THR A 416 -21.56 -11.21 -10.71
N HIS A 417 -22.79 -10.78 -10.98
CA HIS A 417 -23.98 -11.47 -10.45
C HIS A 417 -24.18 -12.84 -11.07
N GLU A 418 -24.04 -12.98 -12.39
CA GLU A 418 -24.12 -14.30 -13.02
C GLU A 418 -23.03 -15.23 -12.47
N PHE A 419 -21.79 -14.78 -12.36
CA PHE A 419 -20.68 -15.55 -11.76
C PHE A 419 -20.91 -15.90 -10.27
N MET A 420 -21.52 -14.99 -9.49
CA MET A 420 -21.79 -15.20 -8.06
C MET A 420 -22.99 -16.10 -7.77
N TYR A 421 -24.05 -16.06 -8.60
CA TYR A 421 -25.37 -16.59 -8.24
C TYR A 421 -25.97 -17.60 -9.22
N LYS A 422 -25.37 -17.84 -10.40
CA LYS A 422 -25.84 -18.87 -11.36
C LYS A 422 -25.76 -20.30 -10.82
N GLN A 423 -24.90 -20.54 -9.83
CA GLN A 423 -24.86 -21.76 -9.04
C GLN A 423 -25.30 -21.41 -7.61
N ASP A 424 -26.26 -22.14 -7.02
CA ASP A 424 -26.64 -21.89 -5.62
C ASP A 424 -25.62 -22.52 -4.67
N LEU A 425 -24.54 -21.79 -4.45
CA LEU A 425 -23.55 -22.09 -3.44
C LEU A 425 -24.10 -21.71 -2.06
N GLN A 426 -24.30 -22.71 -1.22
CA GLN A 426 -24.74 -22.56 0.16
C GLN A 426 -23.66 -21.88 1.02
N SER A 427 -23.68 -20.55 1.06
CA SER A 427 -23.13 -19.81 2.21
C SER A 427 -24.19 -19.71 3.29
N THR A 428 -23.84 -20.12 4.51
CA THR A 428 -24.69 -20.02 5.70
C THR A 428 -24.53 -18.69 6.44
N VAL A 429 -23.57 -17.84 6.02
CA VAL A 429 -23.22 -16.58 6.69
C VAL A 429 -23.35 -15.41 5.71
N ALA A 430 -24.46 -14.69 5.80
CA ALA A 430 -24.68 -13.44 5.08
C ALA A 430 -23.72 -12.33 5.57
N VAL A 431 -23.33 -11.42 4.67
CA VAL A 431 -22.57 -10.22 5.05
C VAL A 431 -23.51 -9.21 5.69
N LYS A 432 -23.19 -8.75 6.90
CA LYS A 432 -23.95 -7.76 7.67
C LYS A 432 -23.43 -6.36 7.37
N VAL A 433 -24.30 -5.44 6.97
CA VAL A 433 -23.95 -4.02 6.74
C VAL A 433 -24.83 -3.13 7.59
N ALA A 434 -24.23 -2.24 8.39
CA ALA A 434 -24.98 -1.16 9.05
C ALA A 434 -25.09 0.05 8.12
N VAL A 435 -26.30 0.62 8.03
CA VAL A 435 -26.57 1.85 7.28
C VAL A 435 -26.94 2.94 8.28
N LEU A 436 -26.08 3.95 8.40
CA LEU A 436 -26.32 5.11 9.23
C LEU A 436 -26.88 6.22 8.34
N ASP A 437 -28.15 6.59 8.53
CA ASP A 437 -28.87 7.54 7.66
C ASP A 437 -30.16 8.08 8.33
N THR A 438 -31.13 8.56 7.54
CA THR A 438 -32.46 9.06 7.99
C THR A 438 -33.43 7.97 8.46
N GLY A 439 -33.25 6.74 8.00
CA GLY A 439 -34.12 5.59 8.27
C GLY A 439 -34.29 4.71 7.02
N PHE A 440 -35.36 3.92 6.98
CA PHE A 440 -35.76 3.13 5.81
C PHE A 440 -37.28 3.02 5.73
N ALA A 441 -37.87 3.58 4.66
CA ALA A 441 -39.32 3.66 4.50
C ALA A 441 -39.96 2.27 4.32
N TYR A 442 -40.68 1.83 5.34
CA TYR A 442 -41.41 0.55 5.34
C TYR A 442 -42.81 0.63 5.98
N THR A 443 -43.31 1.82 6.36
CA THR A 443 -44.58 1.93 7.09
C THR A 443 -45.83 1.93 6.19
N ASN A 444 -45.87 2.73 5.12
CA ASN A 444 -47.06 2.88 4.28
C ASN A 444 -47.18 1.80 3.17
N PRO A 445 -48.34 1.65 2.49
CA PRO A 445 -48.56 0.59 1.51
C PRO A 445 -47.75 0.69 0.21
N GLU A 446 -47.31 1.90 -0.18
CA GLU A 446 -46.58 2.14 -1.42
C GLU A 446 -45.09 1.87 -1.22
N ASP A 447 -44.52 2.38 -0.12
CA ASP A 447 -43.18 2.04 0.35
C ASP A 447 -43.05 0.53 0.56
N LYS A 448 -44.03 -0.12 1.19
CA LYS A 448 -44.08 -1.61 1.32
C LYS A 448 -44.12 -2.35 -0.01
N ARG A 449 -44.63 -1.73 -1.09
CA ARG A 449 -44.66 -2.32 -2.43
C ARG A 449 -43.31 -2.17 -3.13
N ALA A 450 -42.71 -0.98 -3.07
CA ALA A 450 -41.40 -0.69 -3.66
C ALA A 450 -40.25 -1.42 -2.93
N SER A 451 -40.26 -1.41 -1.60
CA SER A 451 -39.24 -2.05 -0.76
C SER A 451 -39.38 -3.57 -0.64
N ARG A 452 -40.44 -4.19 -1.18
CA ARG A 452 -40.75 -5.63 -1.01
C ARG A 452 -39.59 -6.58 -1.35
N PRO A 453 -38.78 -6.38 -2.41
CA PRO A 453 -37.62 -7.25 -2.72
C PRO A 453 -36.45 -7.12 -1.74
N TYR A 454 -36.45 -6.08 -0.90
CA TYR A 454 -35.35 -5.68 -0.04
C TYR A 454 -35.64 -5.94 1.44
N TYR A 455 -36.90 -5.78 1.87
CA TYR A 455 -37.30 -5.83 3.28
C TYR A 455 -36.84 -7.10 4.02
N GLN A 456 -36.94 -8.29 3.40
CA GLN A 456 -36.53 -9.56 4.03
C GLN A 456 -35.02 -9.62 4.37
N ARG A 457 -34.21 -8.76 3.75
CA ARG A 457 -32.78 -8.62 4.01
C ARG A 457 -32.47 -7.57 5.07
N ILE A 458 -33.43 -6.75 5.50
CA ILE A 458 -33.29 -5.88 6.69
C ILE A 458 -33.51 -6.73 7.96
N LYS A 459 -32.61 -6.64 8.94
CA LYS A 459 -32.62 -7.53 10.14
C LYS A 459 -32.89 -6.80 11.45
N LYS A 460 -32.41 -5.57 11.59
CA LYS A 460 -32.73 -4.69 12.72
C LYS A 460 -32.93 -3.26 12.23
N PHE A 461 -33.71 -2.52 12.99
CA PHE A 461 -33.88 -1.07 12.90
C PHE A 461 -33.61 -0.54 14.32
N ALA A 462 -32.86 0.54 14.46
CA ALA A 462 -32.72 1.26 15.71
C ALA A 462 -32.61 2.77 15.46
N ASN A 463 -33.15 3.56 16.37
CA ASN A 463 -33.01 5.00 16.39
C ASN A 463 -31.98 5.43 17.45
N PHE A 464 -31.08 6.33 17.10
CA PHE A 464 -30.04 6.85 17.98
C PHE A 464 -30.19 8.34 18.30
N ILE A 465 -31.23 8.98 17.77
CA ILE A 465 -31.60 10.38 17.99
C ILE A 465 -32.43 10.47 19.28
N GLU A 466 -32.05 11.33 20.21
CA GLU A 466 -32.71 11.41 21.52
C GLU A 466 -34.15 11.95 21.41
N GLY A 467 -35.08 11.29 22.10
CA GLY A 467 -36.53 11.59 22.07
C GLY A 467 -37.33 10.74 21.07
N ASP A 468 -36.73 10.34 19.95
CA ASP A 468 -37.37 9.48 18.93
C ASP A 468 -37.36 8.00 19.35
N SER A 469 -38.34 7.23 18.88
CA SER A 469 -38.44 5.77 19.13
C SER A 469 -37.84 4.93 17.99
N ASP A 470 -37.52 3.66 18.25
CA ASP A 470 -37.09 2.68 17.21
C ASP A 470 -38.12 2.45 16.10
N ALA A 471 -39.37 2.92 16.25
CA ALA A 471 -40.34 2.94 15.16
C ALA A 471 -39.98 3.97 14.08
N GLU A 472 -39.33 5.08 14.43
CA GLU A 472 -38.96 6.15 13.49
C GLU A 472 -37.89 5.70 12.50
N ALA A 473 -37.02 4.76 12.87
CA ALA A 473 -36.07 4.16 11.94
C ALA A 473 -36.73 3.35 10.79
N LYS A 474 -38.04 3.03 10.90
CA LYS A 474 -38.86 2.36 9.87
C LYS A 474 -39.63 3.35 8.99
N THR A 475 -39.46 4.65 9.25
CA THR A 475 -39.86 5.74 8.35
C THR A 475 -38.62 6.25 7.62
N ASP A 476 -38.83 6.97 6.52
CA ASP A 476 -37.78 7.79 5.91
C ASP A 476 -38.44 8.97 5.16
N PRO A 477 -38.75 10.08 5.87
CA PRO A 477 -39.43 11.22 5.28
C PRO A 477 -38.63 11.93 4.17
N THR A 478 -37.31 11.68 4.06
CA THR A 478 -36.46 12.25 3.00
C THR A 478 -36.34 11.31 1.79
N GLY A 479 -36.49 10.00 1.99
CA GLY A 479 -36.24 8.97 0.98
C GLY A 479 -34.75 8.65 0.76
N HIS A 480 -33.85 9.30 1.50
CA HIS A 480 -32.42 9.18 1.34
C HIS A 480 -31.90 7.83 1.83
N GLY A 481 -32.08 7.51 3.12
CA GLY A 481 -31.63 6.25 3.71
C GLY A 481 -32.24 5.01 3.05
N THR A 482 -33.47 5.11 2.54
CA THR A 482 -34.12 4.07 1.74
C THR A 482 -33.40 3.87 0.40
N THR A 483 -33.05 4.95 -0.30
CA THR A 483 -32.30 4.89 -1.56
C THR A 483 -30.90 4.31 -1.33
N VAL A 484 -30.20 4.76 -0.28
CA VAL A 484 -28.87 4.30 0.13
C VAL A 484 -28.89 2.80 0.42
N ALA A 485 -29.79 2.34 1.30
CA ALA A 485 -29.96 0.92 1.64
C ALA A 485 -30.27 0.04 0.42
N VAL A 486 -31.12 0.53 -0.51
CA VAL A 486 -31.43 -0.20 -1.74
C VAL A 486 -30.21 -0.36 -2.64
N GLN A 487 -29.31 0.62 -2.77
CA GLN A 487 -28.13 0.41 -3.63
C GLN A 487 -27.19 -0.67 -3.08
N ILE A 488 -26.96 -0.76 -1.77
CA ILE A 488 -26.17 -1.86 -1.15
C ILE A 488 -26.80 -3.21 -1.52
N LEU A 489 -28.12 -3.32 -1.38
CA LEU A 489 -28.89 -4.55 -1.63
C LEU A 489 -29.15 -4.85 -3.11
N ARG A 490 -28.89 -3.90 -4.03
CA ARG A 490 -28.76 -4.16 -5.46
C ARG A 490 -27.38 -4.67 -5.82
N VAL A 491 -26.33 -4.25 -5.11
CA VAL A 491 -24.96 -4.67 -5.41
C VAL A 491 -24.64 -6.07 -4.86
N SER A 492 -24.84 -6.34 -3.57
CA SER A 492 -24.84 -7.72 -3.04
C SER A 492 -26.26 -8.22 -2.84
N LEU A 493 -26.55 -9.41 -3.37
CA LEU A 493 -27.88 -10.01 -3.33
C LEU A 493 -28.12 -10.85 -2.06
N LYS A 494 -27.06 -11.41 -1.44
CA LYS A 494 -27.17 -12.14 -0.16
C LYS A 494 -26.77 -11.32 1.09
N ALA A 495 -26.26 -10.10 0.95
CA ALA A 495 -26.02 -9.18 2.10
C ALA A 495 -27.32 -8.81 2.85
N VAL A 496 -27.18 -8.46 4.13
CA VAL A 496 -28.28 -8.13 5.05
C VAL A 496 -27.99 -6.85 5.82
N LEU A 497 -29.00 -5.99 5.98
CA LEU A 497 -28.84 -4.64 6.54
C LEU A 497 -29.32 -4.50 7.97
N TYR A 498 -28.69 -3.57 8.68
CA TYR A 498 -29.07 -3.08 9.99
C TYR A 498 -29.21 -1.55 9.89
N ILE A 499 -30.42 -1.01 10.07
CA ILE A 499 -30.71 0.41 9.84
C ILE A 499 -30.53 1.19 11.15
N CYS A 500 -29.64 2.18 11.13
CA CYS A 500 -29.41 3.14 12.20
C CYS A 500 -29.95 4.52 11.77
N ARG A 501 -31.04 4.99 12.38
CA ARG A 501 -31.47 6.38 12.23
C ARG A 501 -30.58 7.29 13.08
N VAL A 502 -29.85 8.18 12.41
CA VAL A 502 -28.90 9.15 13.01
C VAL A 502 -29.05 10.57 12.43
N VAL A 503 -29.99 10.77 11.51
CA VAL A 503 -30.29 12.05 10.85
C VAL A 503 -31.78 12.36 10.99
N SER A 504 -32.13 13.50 11.59
CA SER A 504 -33.51 13.98 11.63
C SER A 504 -33.90 14.62 10.29
N PRO A 505 -35.18 14.58 9.86
CA PRO A 505 -35.59 15.10 8.55
C PRO A 505 -35.22 16.56 8.28
N ASN A 506 -35.13 17.38 9.33
CA ASN A 506 -34.90 18.82 9.24
C ASN A 506 -33.48 19.26 9.66
N SER A 507 -32.52 18.35 9.82
CA SER A 507 -31.16 18.65 10.28
C SER A 507 -30.07 17.95 9.45
N GLY A 508 -28.81 18.27 9.74
CA GLY A 508 -27.68 17.40 9.43
C GLY A 508 -27.63 16.18 10.38
N PRO A 509 -26.63 15.29 10.22
CA PRO A 509 -26.42 14.15 11.11
C PRO A 509 -26.14 14.58 12.55
N ASP A 510 -26.71 13.86 13.52
CA ASP A 510 -26.39 14.03 14.93
C ASP A 510 -25.09 13.29 15.27
N ARG A 511 -24.10 14.03 15.76
CA ARG A 511 -22.73 13.53 15.95
C ARG A 511 -22.62 12.58 17.17
N SER A 512 -23.54 12.65 18.12
CA SER A 512 -23.67 11.73 19.26
C SER A 512 -24.43 10.46 18.87
N ALA A 513 -25.49 10.60 18.07
CA ALA A 513 -26.22 9.49 17.47
C ALA A 513 -25.31 8.64 16.58
N VAL A 514 -24.47 9.28 15.74
CA VAL A 514 -23.47 8.59 14.91
C VAL A 514 -22.44 7.83 15.76
N GLU A 515 -21.91 8.41 16.84
CA GLU A 515 -21.03 7.66 17.76
C GLU A 515 -21.71 6.42 18.34
N ARG A 516 -22.93 6.58 18.89
CA ARG A 516 -23.69 5.46 19.49
C ARG A 516 -24.00 4.38 18.46
N ALA A 517 -24.38 4.78 17.24
CA ALA A 517 -24.69 3.87 16.15
C ALA A 517 -23.45 3.07 15.68
N ILE A 518 -22.29 3.73 15.50
CA ILE A 518 -21.04 3.04 15.14
C ILE A 518 -20.65 2.02 16.23
N ARG A 519 -20.73 2.41 17.51
CA ARG A 519 -20.42 1.50 18.64
C ARG A 519 -21.38 0.30 18.70
N LYS A 520 -22.69 0.52 18.60
CA LYS A 520 -23.73 -0.53 18.63
C LYS A 520 -23.65 -1.47 17.44
N ALA A 521 -23.30 -0.96 16.26
CA ALA A 521 -23.10 -1.76 15.05
C ALA A 521 -21.85 -2.65 15.14
N ALA A 522 -20.72 -2.07 15.57
CA ALA A 522 -19.41 -2.73 15.54
C ALA A 522 -19.09 -3.63 16.75
N ALA A 523 -19.71 -3.41 17.91
CA ALA A 523 -19.57 -4.33 19.04
C ALA A 523 -20.16 -5.71 18.71
N GLU A 524 -19.65 -6.77 19.34
CA GLU A 524 -20.19 -8.13 19.20
C GLU A 524 -21.57 -8.28 19.87
N PRO A 525 -22.44 -9.19 19.39
CA PRO A 525 -23.69 -9.53 20.05
C PRO A 525 -23.46 -10.19 21.42
N ASP A 526 -24.24 -9.76 22.40
CA ASP A 526 -24.24 -10.28 23.76
C ASP A 526 -25.66 -10.79 24.08
N LYS A 527 -25.76 -12.05 24.55
CA LYS A 527 -27.04 -12.66 24.90
C LYS A 527 -27.50 -12.34 26.32
N ASP A 528 -26.56 -11.94 27.17
CA ASP A 528 -26.82 -11.63 28.58
C ASP A 528 -27.10 -10.13 28.78
N SER A 529 -26.74 -9.29 27.80
CA SER A 529 -27.18 -7.89 27.74
C SER A 529 -28.69 -7.77 27.41
N PRO A 530 -29.48 -6.98 28.16
CA PRO A 530 -30.92 -6.78 27.91
C PRO A 530 -31.28 -6.24 26.52
N ASP A 531 -30.33 -5.62 25.82
CA ASP A 531 -30.50 -5.02 24.50
C ASP A 531 -29.90 -5.86 23.34
N GLY A 532 -29.50 -7.11 23.64
CA GLY A 532 -28.85 -8.04 22.72
C GLY A 532 -27.40 -7.70 22.37
N GLY A 533 -26.77 -6.78 23.10
CA GLY A 533 -25.39 -6.35 22.88
C GLY A 533 -25.22 -5.65 21.53
N GLY A 534 -24.02 -5.73 20.97
CA GLY A 534 -23.77 -5.20 19.63
C GLY A 534 -24.39 -6.03 18.51
N TRP A 535 -24.06 -5.70 17.26
CA TRP A 535 -24.57 -6.41 16.09
C TRP A 535 -23.49 -7.21 15.33
N GLY A 536 -22.21 -6.93 15.61
CA GLY A 536 -21.04 -7.52 14.96
C GLY A 536 -21.11 -7.39 13.44
N VAL A 537 -21.37 -6.19 12.92
CA VAL A 537 -21.50 -5.97 11.46
C VAL A 537 -20.14 -6.02 10.77
N ASP A 538 -20.11 -6.46 9.52
CA ASP A 538 -18.88 -6.53 8.73
C ASP A 538 -18.49 -5.17 8.14
N ILE A 539 -19.50 -4.34 7.83
CA ILE A 539 -19.35 -3.06 7.13
C ILE A 539 -20.26 -1.99 7.76
N ILE A 540 -19.78 -0.75 7.84
CA ILE A 540 -20.55 0.45 8.20
C ILE A 540 -20.54 1.42 7.02
N ASN A 541 -21.73 1.79 6.53
CA ASN A 541 -21.94 2.81 5.51
C ASN A 541 -22.42 4.13 6.13
N MET A 542 -21.72 5.23 5.85
CA MET A 542 -22.06 6.60 6.29
C MET A 542 -22.22 7.51 5.06
N SER A 543 -23.44 7.57 4.51
CA SER A 543 -23.77 8.35 3.31
C SER A 543 -23.93 9.86 3.59
N PHE A 544 -23.08 10.41 4.45
CA PHE A 544 -23.10 11.80 4.91
C PHE A 544 -21.69 12.27 5.29
N GLY A 545 -21.54 13.58 5.52
CA GLY A 545 -20.39 14.14 6.21
C GLY A 545 -20.63 15.56 6.71
N TRP A 546 -19.68 16.09 7.48
CA TRP A 546 -19.67 17.47 8.00
C TRP A 546 -18.23 18.03 8.07
N PRO A 547 -18.04 19.38 8.18
CA PRO A 547 -16.74 20.00 7.93
C PRO A 547 -15.68 19.76 9.02
N TYR A 548 -16.09 19.54 10.28
CA TYR A 548 -15.20 19.46 11.45
C TYR A 548 -15.09 18.05 12.03
N HIS A 549 -13.98 17.73 12.70
CA HIS A 549 -13.82 16.41 13.33
C HIS A 549 -14.63 16.33 14.61
N HIS A 550 -15.17 15.16 14.95
CA HIS A 550 -15.83 14.92 16.23
C HIS A 550 -15.09 13.82 17.00
N GLU A 551 -14.57 14.13 18.20
CA GLU A 551 -13.65 13.23 18.90
C GLU A 551 -14.32 11.92 19.34
N GLY A 552 -15.59 11.98 19.74
CA GLY A 552 -16.40 10.80 20.06
C GLY A 552 -16.61 9.87 18.87
N VAL A 553 -16.93 10.43 17.70
CA VAL A 553 -17.02 9.67 16.44
C VAL A 553 -15.66 9.12 16.03
N ARG A 554 -14.55 9.84 16.24
CA ARG A 554 -13.20 9.29 16.01
C ARG A 554 -12.95 8.06 16.88
N LYS A 555 -13.22 8.16 18.18
CA LYS A 555 -13.10 7.03 19.14
C LYS A 555 -14.04 5.86 18.78
N ALA A 556 -15.18 6.12 18.13
CA ALA A 556 -16.08 5.09 17.63
C ALA A 556 -15.57 4.43 16.34
N ILE A 557 -15.03 5.20 15.40
CA ILE A 557 -14.38 4.69 14.17
C ILE A 557 -13.16 3.85 14.53
N ASP A 558 -12.30 4.33 15.43
CA ASP A 558 -11.11 3.60 15.88
C ASP A 558 -11.50 2.29 16.59
N PHE A 559 -12.58 2.29 17.39
CA PHE A 559 -13.17 1.08 17.98
C PHE A 559 -13.73 0.13 16.91
N ALA A 560 -14.46 0.62 15.92
CA ALA A 560 -15.02 -0.22 14.85
C ALA A 560 -13.92 -0.91 14.03
N ARG A 561 -12.85 -0.17 13.69
CA ARG A 561 -11.66 -0.72 13.03
C ARG A 561 -10.97 -1.80 13.88
N GLN A 562 -10.91 -1.63 15.19
CA GLN A 562 -10.35 -2.64 16.11
C GLN A 562 -11.19 -3.93 16.20
N ASN A 563 -12.48 -3.86 15.87
CA ASN A 563 -13.37 -5.03 15.73
C ASN A 563 -13.41 -5.58 14.28
N GLY A 564 -12.51 -5.15 13.39
CA GLY A 564 -12.42 -5.65 12.02
C GLY A 564 -13.51 -5.14 11.07
N VAL A 565 -14.23 -4.08 11.44
CA VAL A 565 -15.34 -3.54 10.66
C VAL A 565 -14.84 -2.55 9.61
N GLN A 566 -15.24 -2.74 8.35
CA GLN A 566 -14.86 -1.87 7.25
C GLN A 566 -15.79 -0.64 7.21
N LEU A 567 -15.24 0.58 7.27
CA LEU A 567 -16.03 1.82 7.29
C LEU A 567 -15.94 2.56 5.94
N PHE A 568 -17.09 2.95 5.39
CA PHE A 568 -17.21 3.72 4.14
C PHE A 568 -17.91 5.05 4.40
N ALA A 569 -17.48 6.13 3.76
CA ALA A 569 -18.16 7.42 3.83
C ALA A 569 -18.11 8.25 2.53
N ALA A 570 -19.16 9.03 2.33
CA ALA A 570 -19.34 10.00 1.25
C ALA A 570 -18.36 11.19 1.39
N THR A 571 -17.68 11.59 0.32
CA THR A 571 -16.64 12.64 0.38
C THR A 571 -17.16 14.07 0.33
N SER A 572 -18.23 14.33 -0.41
CA SER A 572 -18.75 15.67 -0.71
C SER A 572 -20.26 15.67 -0.94
N ASN A 573 -20.94 16.66 -0.35
CA ASN A 573 -22.34 16.96 -0.63
C ASN A 573 -22.52 18.15 -1.60
N ASP A 574 -21.52 19.02 -1.77
CA ASP A 574 -21.68 20.31 -2.48
C ASP A 574 -20.39 20.96 -3.01
N GLY A 575 -19.19 20.46 -2.68
CA GLY A 575 -17.91 21.09 -3.08
C GLY A 575 -17.57 22.45 -2.41
N LEU A 576 -18.50 23.04 -1.65
CA LEU A 576 -18.43 24.41 -1.09
C LEU A 576 -17.25 24.73 -0.15
N LEU A 577 -16.55 23.74 0.41
CA LEU A 577 -15.55 23.96 1.46
C LEU A 577 -14.16 24.37 0.95
N GLY A 578 -13.82 23.99 -0.29
CA GLY A 578 -12.50 24.21 -0.89
C GLY A 578 -11.33 23.47 -0.20
N PRO A 579 -10.16 23.36 -0.86
CA PRO A 579 -8.95 22.84 -0.22
C PRO A 579 -8.53 23.73 0.97
N PRO A 580 -8.06 23.15 2.10
CA PRO A 580 -7.72 21.75 2.33
C PRO A 580 -8.86 20.89 2.93
N ASN A 581 -10.08 21.40 3.00
CA ASN A 581 -11.25 20.75 3.61
C ASN A 581 -12.27 20.24 2.58
N ASP A 582 -11.84 19.96 1.35
CA ASP A 582 -12.70 19.52 0.24
C ASP A 582 -13.26 18.10 0.42
N ILE A 583 -12.70 17.30 1.35
CA ILE A 583 -13.26 16.02 1.80
C ILE A 583 -13.85 16.16 3.21
N LEU A 584 -15.13 15.84 3.34
CA LEU A 584 -15.88 15.88 4.60
C LEU A 584 -15.38 14.83 5.63
N TYR A 585 -15.66 15.08 6.90
CA TYR A 585 -15.55 14.06 7.95
C TYR A 585 -16.89 13.30 8.04
N PRO A 586 -16.92 11.96 8.11
CA PRO A 586 -15.80 11.06 8.44
C PRO A 586 -14.92 10.58 7.28
N ALA A 587 -15.24 10.84 6.01
CA ALA A 587 -14.50 10.32 4.84
C ALA A 587 -13.01 10.72 4.77
N ARG A 588 -12.61 11.87 5.33
CA ARG A 588 -11.19 12.25 5.45
C ARG A 588 -10.39 11.52 6.54
N SER A 589 -11.00 10.57 7.26
CA SER A 589 -10.31 9.76 8.27
C SER A 589 -9.52 8.61 7.62
N GLU A 590 -8.28 8.39 8.05
CA GLU A 590 -7.45 7.26 7.59
C GLU A 590 -7.96 5.87 8.01
N SER A 591 -8.97 5.83 8.90
CA SER A 591 -9.72 4.63 9.29
C SER A 591 -11.02 4.45 8.49
N VAL A 592 -11.25 5.25 7.45
CA VAL A 592 -12.45 5.21 6.61
C VAL A 592 -12.05 5.15 5.13
N ILE A 593 -12.83 4.43 4.35
CA ILE A 593 -12.73 4.33 2.89
C ILE A 593 -13.59 5.46 2.30
N ALA A 594 -12.95 6.36 1.56
CA ALA A 594 -13.54 7.57 1.02
C ALA A 594 -14.14 7.30 -0.37
N VAL A 595 -15.39 7.69 -0.60
CA VAL A 595 -16.09 7.41 -1.86
C VAL A 595 -16.62 8.68 -2.52
N ASP A 596 -16.17 8.93 -3.75
CA ASP A 596 -16.65 10.02 -4.62
C ASP A 596 -17.77 9.55 -5.55
N ALA A 597 -18.58 10.50 -6.03
CA ALA A 597 -19.51 10.27 -7.13
C ALA A 597 -18.84 10.40 -8.51
N ALA A 598 -19.17 9.47 -9.39
CA ALA A 598 -19.00 9.53 -10.83
C ALA A 598 -20.30 9.09 -11.53
N ASP A 599 -20.37 9.19 -12.86
CA ASP A 599 -21.39 8.48 -13.65
C ASP A 599 -21.06 6.97 -13.76
N GLY A 600 -21.87 6.20 -14.47
CA GLY A 600 -21.59 4.78 -14.72
C GLY A 600 -20.44 4.50 -15.70
N HIS A 601 -19.91 5.52 -16.40
CA HIS A 601 -18.71 5.41 -17.23
C HIS A 601 -17.43 5.71 -16.44
N GLY A 602 -17.53 6.34 -15.27
CA GLY A 602 -16.42 6.72 -14.41
C GLY A 602 -15.98 8.18 -14.56
N GLU A 603 -16.76 9.02 -15.23
CA GLU A 603 -16.53 10.46 -15.30
C GLU A 603 -17.05 11.14 -14.03
N HIS A 604 -16.22 11.97 -13.41
CA HIS A 604 -16.46 12.45 -12.05
C HIS A 604 -17.54 13.54 -11.96
N ALA A 605 -18.28 13.54 -10.86
CA ALA A 605 -19.24 14.59 -10.54
C ALA A 605 -18.53 15.96 -10.43
N LYS A 606 -19.19 17.02 -10.92
CA LYS A 606 -18.68 18.41 -10.86
C LYS A 606 -18.46 18.91 -9.42
N SER A 607 -19.09 18.28 -8.43
CA SER A 607 -18.96 18.53 -6.98
C SER A 607 -17.97 17.60 -6.26
N ALA A 608 -17.22 16.76 -6.99
CA ALA A 608 -16.21 15.88 -6.40
C ALA A 608 -15.01 16.68 -5.83
N PRO A 609 -14.42 16.27 -4.69
CA PRO A 609 -13.21 16.89 -4.14
C PRO A 609 -12.04 16.83 -5.12
N SER A 610 -11.11 17.78 -5.02
CA SER A 610 -9.98 17.87 -5.94
C SER A 610 -9.12 16.60 -5.89
N SER A 611 -8.63 16.16 -7.05
CA SER A 611 -7.61 15.12 -7.17
C SER A 611 -6.30 15.48 -6.47
N THR A 612 -6.05 16.78 -6.27
CA THR A 612 -4.84 17.32 -5.62
C THR A 612 -4.84 17.12 -4.10
N SER A 613 -6.00 16.92 -3.49
CA SER A 613 -6.17 16.69 -2.05
C SER A 613 -5.25 15.57 -1.55
N GLN A 614 -4.56 15.81 -0.44
CA GLN A 614 -3.60 14.85 0.11
C GLN A 614 -4.26 13.81 1.02
N HIS A 615 -5.39 14.16 1.62
CA HIS A 615 -6.19 13.29 2.47
C HIS A 615 -6.76 12.08 1.71
N SER A 616 -6.82 10.93 2.39
CA SER A 616 -7.41 9.68 1.90
C SER A 616 -6.90 9.14 0.54
N ARG A 617 -5.83 9.67 -0.08
CA ARG A 617 -5.32 9.20 -1.39
C ARG A 617 -5.01 7.69 -1.48
N GLY A 618 -4.71 7.04 -0.35
CA GLY A 618 -4.54 5.58 -0.29
C GLY A 618 -5.85 4.78 -0.18
N SER A 619 -6.93 5.41 0.27
CA SER A 619 -8.24 4.84 0.62
C SER A 619 -9.44 5.47 -0.11
N ARG A 620 -9.19 6.26 -1.16
CA ARG A 620 -10.19 7.00 -1.94
C ARG A 620 -10.50 6.29 -3.28
N PHE A 621 -11.79 6.16 -3.57
CA PHE A 621 -12.35 5.52 -4.77
C PHE A 621 -13.53 6.33 -5.30
N SER A 622 -13.96 6.07 -6.53
CA SER A 622 -15.23 6.55 -7.08
C SER A 622 -16.15 5.41 -7.46
N ALA A 623 -17.46 5.67 -7.43
CA ALA A 623 -18.50 4.73 -7.85
C ALA A 623 -19.67 5.51 -8.50
N PRO A 624 -20.60 4.84 -9.22
CA PRO A 624 -21.77 5.49 -9.77
C PRO A 624 -22.56 6.20 -8.67
N GLY A 625 -22.62 7.53 -8.73
CA GLY A 625 -23.37 8.39 -7.82
C GLY A 625 -24.21 9.43 -8.55
N LEU A 626 -24.19 9.45 -9.88
CA LEU A 626 -25.02 10.28 -10.74
C LEU A 626 -26.12 9.43 -11.41
N GLY A 627 -27.28 10.01 -11.70
CA GLY A 627 -28.37 9.29 -12.38
C GLY A 627 -29.07 8.20 -11.55
N ILE A 628 -28.94 8.20 -10.22
CA ILE A 628 -29.46 7.14 -9.34
C ILE A 628 -30.98 7.29 -9.19
N THR A 629 -31.77 6.29 -9.59
CA THR A 629 -33.24 6.35 -9.46
C THR A 629 -33.68 5.99 -8.03
N SER A 630 -34.47 6.85 -7.39
CA SER A 630 -35.07 6.57 -6.08
C SER A 630 -36.07 5.41 -6.17
N PRO A 631 -35.99 4.38 -5.29
CA PRO A 631 -36.83 3.18 -5.39
C PRO A 631 -38.32 3.45 -5.16
N ASN A 632 -38.65 4.41 -4.29
CA ASN A 632 -40.02 4.67 -3.87
C ASN A 632 -40.61 5.90 -4.59
N ARG A 633 -39.78 6.93 -4.87
CA ARG A 633 -40.23 8.20 -5.47
C ARG A 633 -40.03 8.29 -6.98
N LYS A 634 -39.08 7.52 -7.53
CA LYS A 634 -38.63 7.55 -8.94
C LYS A 634 -37.89 8.82 -9.38
N ASP A 635 -37.62 9.74 -8.45
CA ASP A 635 -36.72 10.88 -8.67
C ASP A 635 -35.33 10.39 -9.15
N ILE A 636 -34.66 11.19 -9.97
CA ILE A 636 -33.25 10.98 -10.30
C ILE A 636 -32.41 11.77 -9.29
N LEU A 637 -31.47 11.08 -8.65
CA LEU A 637 -30.68 11.57 -7.53
C LEU A 637 -29.18 11.49 -7.85
N GLU A 638 -28.44 12.48 -7.35
CA GLU A 638 -27.02 12.68 -7.66
C GLU A 638 -26.25 13.06 -6.39
N GLY A 639 -25.08 12.47 -6.16
CA GLY A 639 -24.23 12.78 -4.99
C GLY A 639 -23.38 11.61 -4.50
N SER A 640 -22.29 11.92 -3.77
CA SER A 640 -21.38 10.89 -3.22
C SER A 640 -22.05 10.00 -2.16
N SER A 641 -23.14 10.49 -1.55
CA SER A 641 -24.08 9.75 -0.70
C SER A 641 -24.63 8.47 -1.34
N PHE A 642 -24.80 8.46 -2.67
CA PHE A 642 -25.32 7.30 -3.43
C PHE A 642 -24.21 6.42 -4.04
N ALA A 643 -23.01 6.98 -4.24
CA ALA A 643 -21.82 6.21 -4.61
C ALA A 643 -21.26 5.38 -3.44
N CYS A 644 -21.26 5.95 -2.23
CA CYS A 644 -20.83 5.28 -0.99
C CYS A 644 -21.45 3.88 -0.76
N PRO A 645 -22.78 3.68 -0.84
CA PRO A 645 -23.41 2.37 -0.66
C PRO A 645 -23.08 1.39 -1.78
N ILE A 646 -22.75 1.85 -2.99
CA ILE A 646 -22.29 0.96 -4.07
C ILE A 646 -20.88 0.44 -3.77
N ALA A 647 -19.97 1.29 -3.29
CA ALA A 647 -18.66 0.84 -2.81
C ALA A 647 -18.75 -0.12 -1.61
N ALA A 648 -19.60 0.20 -0.62
CA ALA A 648 -19.87 -0.69 0.50
C ALA A 648 -20.50 -2.03 0.06
N GLY A 649 -21.37 -2.01 -0.96
CA GLY A 649 -21.93 -3.22 -1.58
C GLY A 649 -20.89 -4.06 -2.33
N ILE A 650 -19.88 -3.43 -2.97
CA ILE A 650 -18.76 -4.15 -3.61
C ILE A 650 -17.88 -4.81 -2.56
N ALA A 651 -17.57 -4.13 -1.45
CA ALA A 651 -16.89 -4.75 -0.32
C ALA A 651 -17.71 -5.91 0.26
N ALA A 652 -19.05 -5.79 0.30
CA ALA A 652 -19.92 -6.89 0.69
C ALA A 652 -19.82 -8.08 -0.29
N LEU A 653 -19.79 -7.86 -1.61
CA LEU A 653 -19.54 -8.93 -2.61
C LEU A 653 -18.20 -9.64 -2.40
N ILE A 654 -17.13 -8.90 -2.06
CA ILE A 654 -15.79 -9.47 -1.79
C ILE A 654 -15.85 -10.39 -0.56
N LEU A 655 -16.45 -9.93 0.54
CA LEU A 655 -16.63 -10.74 1.75
C LEU A 655 -17.58 -11.92 1.52
N GLU A 656 -18.61 -11.75 0.68
CA GLU A 656 -19.57 -12.81 0.36
C GLU A 656 -18.93 -13.92 -0.48
N PHE A 657 -18.14 -13.56 -1.50
CA PHE A 657 -17.36 -14.53 -2.29
C PHE A 657 -16.37 -15.29 -1.39
N ALA A 658 -15.70 -14.59 -0.48
CA ALA A 658 -14.79 -15.21 0.48
C ALA A 658 -15.49 -16.21 1.44
N ARG A 659 -16.76 -15.98 1.77
CA ARG A 659 -17.61 -16.87 2.59
C ARG A 659 -18.21 -18.05 1.79
N GLN A 660 -17.98 -18.10 0.49
CA GLN A 660 -18.38 -19.20 -0.40
C GLN A 660 -17.17 -20.09 -0.78
N PRO A 661 -17.40 -21.29 -1.34
CA PRO A 661 -16.31 -22.09 -1.90
C PRO A 661 -15.56 -21.36 -3.04
N PRO A 662 -14.22 -21.54 -3.15
CA PRO A 662 -13.36 -22.38 -2.29
C PRO A 662 -12.81 -21.68 -1.03
N LEU A 663 -12.92 -20.35 -0.92
CA LEU A 663 -12.26 -19.55 0.13
C LEU A 663 -12.83 -19.76 1.53
N ASN A 664 -14.07 -20.23 1.66
CA ASN A 664 -14.70 -20.53 2.95
C ASN A 664 -13.93 -21.58 3.79
N LYS A 665 -13.06 -22.38 3.18
CA LYS A 665 -12.18 -23.35 3.85
C LYS A 665 -10.89 -22.75 4.43
N SER A 666 -10.62 -21.46 4.26
CA SER A 666 -9.37 -20.81 4.71
C SER A 666 -9.63 -19.79 5.82
N PRO A 667 -9.40 -20.15 7.11
CA PRO A 667 -9.51 -19.21 8.23
C PRO A 667 -8.53 -18.04 8.13
N SER A 668 -7.36 -18.26 7.50
CA SER A 668 -6.39 -17.19 7.24
C SER A 668 -6.97 -16.13 6.31
N VAL A 669 -7.61 -16.51 5.19
CA VAL A 669 -8.31 -15.58 4.29
C VAL A 669 -9.45 -14.85 5.02
N GLN A 670 -10.32 -15.57 5.76
CA GLN A 670 -11.42 -14.93 6.49
C GLN A 670 -10.91 -13.86 7.47
N ARG A 671 -9.82 -14.14 8.20
CA ARG A 671 -9.23 -13.22 9.16
C ARG A 671 -8.64 -11.97 8.50
N TYR A 672 -7.82 -12.13 7.46
CA TYR A 672 -7.13 -10.97 6.86
C TYR A 672 -8.07 -10.06 6.06
N LEU A 673 -9.23 -10.53 5.60
CA LEU A 673 -10.23 -9.68 4.94
C LEU A 673 -10.93 -8.67 5.89
N LEU A 674 -10.82 -8.86 7.21
CA LEU A 674 -11.27 -7.90 8.22
C LEU A 674 -10.30 -6.71 8.35
N GLU A 675 -9.06 -6.85 7.87
CA GLU A 675 -8.06 -5.78 7.93
C GLU A 675 -8.30 -4.77 6.80
N MET A 676 -8.41 -3.49 7.15
CA MET A 676 -8.67 -2.42 6.17
C MET A 676 -7.66 -2.34 5.00
N PRO A 677 -6.34 -2.57 5.19
CA PRO A 677 -5.40 -2.66 4.07
C PRO A 677 -5.69 -3.79 3.07
N ALA A 678 -6.30 -4.91 3.52
CA ALA A 678 -6.72 -6.00 2.64
C ALA A 678 -7.86 -5.57 1.72
N MET A 679 -8.90 -4.97 2.31
CA MET A 679 -10.03 -4.44 1.56
C MET A 679 -9.59 -3.34 0.59
N LEU A 680 -8.65 -2.48 0.99
CA LEU A 680 -8.05 -1.49 0.09
C LEU A 680 -7.30 -2.12 -1.09
N ALA A 681 -6.56 -3.22 -0.90
CA ALA A 681 -5.90 -3.92 -2.00
C ALA A 681 -6.92 -4.47 -3.01
N LEU A 682 -7.91 -5.20 -2.52
CA LEU A 682 -8.94 -5.84 -3.36
C LEU A 682 -9.84 -4.82 -4.07
N LEU A 683 -10.20 -3.71 -3.42
CA LEU A 683 -10.93 -2.62 -4.08
C LEU A 683 -10.12 -1.93 -5.18
N ARG A 684 -8.78 -1.89 -5.10
CA ARG A 684 -7.93 -1.40 -6.20
C ARG A 684 -7.93 -2.37 -7.39
N THR A 685 -7.83 -3.68 -7.13
CA THR A 685 -7.94 -4.70 -8.18
C THR A 685 -9.33 -4.69 -8.83
N ALA A 686 -10.37 -4.44 -8.05
CA ALA A 686 -11.75 -4.21 -8.50
C ALA A 686 -11.99 -2.79 -9.08
N SER A 687 -10.97 -2.07 -9.55
CA SER A 687 -11.10 -0.69 -10.04
C SER A 687 -10.48 -0.43 -11.42
N SER A 688 -10.87 0.69 -12.01
CA SER A 688 -10.37 1.22 -13.27
C SER A 688 -9.85 2.64 -13.05
N GLU A 689 -8.65 2.95 -13.51
CA GLU A 689 -8.16 4.32 -13.54
C GLU A 689 -8.98 5.12 -14.56
N LYS A 690 -9.57 6.23 -14.11
CA LYS A 690 -10.48 7.08 -14.88
C LYS A 690 -10.17 8.57 -14.68
N GLY A 691 -10.57 9.39 -15.65
CA GLY A 691 -10.23 10.81 -15.73
C GLY A 691 -8.73 11.09 -15.93
N PRO A 692 -8.32 12.36 -16.05
CA PRO A 692 -6.91 12.75 -16.19
C PRO A 692 -6.09 12.42 -14.93
N ASP A 693 -6.74 12.39 -13.76
CA ASP A 693 -6.12 12.16 -12.45
C ASP A 693 -5.98 10.67 -12.07
N ARG A 694 -6.38 9.74 -12.95
CA ARG A 694 -6.32 8.27 -12.73
C ARG A 694 -7.02 7.83 -11.43
N LEU A 695 -8.17 8.44 -11.13
CA LEU A 695 -8.96 8.09 -9.96
C LEU A 695 -9.60 6.70 -10.12
N LYS A 696 -9.80 6.00 -9.00
CA LYS A 696 -10.10 4.57 -8.97
C LYS A 696 -11.60 4.32 -8.97
N PHE A 697 -12.17 4.24 -10.16
CA PHE A 697 -13.58 3.95 -10.39
C PHE A 697 -13.87 2.45 -10.21
N LEU A 698 -14.79 2.11 -9.32
CA LEU A 698 -15.08 0.73 -8.95
C LEU A 698 -15.85 -0.02 -10.06
N THR A 699 -15.33 -1.19 -10.42
CA THR A 699 -15.73 -2.05 -11.54
C THR A 699 -15.56 -3.51 -11.11
N PRO A 700 -16.50 -4.07 -10.32
CA PRO A 700 -16.27 -5.28 -9.51
C PRO A 700 -15.92 -6.53 -10.33
N TRP A 701 -16.39 -6.61 -11.56
CA TRP A 701 -16.08 -7.64 -12.56
C TRP A 701 -14.61 -7.71 -13.00
N LYS A 702 -13.75 -6.78 -12.56
CA LYS A 702 -12.29 -6.92 -12.67
C LYS A 702 -11.66 -7.86 -11.63
N LEU A 703 -12.35 -8.10 -10.51
CA LEU A 703 -11.90 -9.02 -9.47
C LEU A 703 -12.83 -10.24 -9.39
N ILE A 704 -14.14 -10.00 -9.26
CA ILE A 704 -15.16 -11.03 -9.06
C ILE A 704 -15.79 -11.40 -10.40
N GLY A 705 -14.99 -12.10 -11.21
CA GLY A 705 -15.37 -13.07 -12.25
C GLY A 705 -16.28 -12.66 -13.40
N LYS A 706 -15.98 -13.18 -14.59
CA LYS A 706 -16.90 -13.20 -15.74
C LYS A 706 -17.71 -14.50 -15.80
N PRO A 707 -18.85 -14.54 -16.50
CA PRO A 707 -19.64 -15.76 -16.66
C PRO A 707 -18.82 -16.86 -17.33
N GLY A 708 -18.69 -18.01 -16.68
CA GLY A 708 -17.93 -19.16 -17.16
C GLY A 708 -16.45 -19.20 -16.78
N GLU A 709 -15.90 -18.16 -16.11
CA GLU A 709 -14.59 -18.26 -15.47
C GLU A 709 -14.66 -19.16 -14.22
N GLU A 710 -13.60 -19.92 -13.95
CA GLU A 710 -13.55 -20.77 -12.75
C GLU A 710 -13.42 -19.93 -11.48
N ARG A 711 -14.25 -20.25 -10.47
CA ARG A 711 -14.19 -19.60 -9.16
C ARG A 711 -12.85 -19.79 -8.44
N LEU A 712 -12.08 -20.82 -8.79
CA LEU A 712 -10.73 -21.00 -8.28
C LEU A 712 -9.80 -19.86 -8.71
N ILE A 713 -9.95 -19.33 -9.94
CA ILE A 713 -9.11 -18.24 -10.46
C ILE A 713 -9.28 -16.96 -9.63
N THR A 714 -10.53 -16.52 -9.38
CA THR A 714 -10.83 -15.40 -8.48
C THR A 714 -10.31 -15.64 -7.07
N ALA A 715 -10.43 -16.87 -6.55
CA ALA A 715 -9.91 -17.22 -5.24
C ALA A 715 -8.37 -17.13 -5.16
N LEU A 716 -7.66 -17.55 -6.21
CA LEU A 716 -6.21 -17.44 -6.32
C LEU A 716 -5.76 -15.96 -6.38
N PHE A 717 -6.45 -15.11 -7.14
CA PHE A 717 -6.16 -13.67 -7.17
C PHE A 717 -6.38 -12.99 -5.81
N ILE A 718 -7.46 -13.31 -5.09
CA ILE A 718 -7.68 -12.80 -3.73
C ILE A 718 -6.58 -13.28 -2.78
N ILE A 719 -6.18 -14.56 -2.87
CA ILE A 719 -5.08 -15.11 -2.07
C ILE A 719 -3.75 -14.41 -2.39
N ASP A 720 -3.43 -14.13 -3.65
CA ASP A 720 -2.19 -13.45 -4.04
C ASP A 720 -2.14 -11.98 -3.57
N GLU A 721 -3.25 -11.23 -3.68
CA GLU A 721 -3.34 -9.88 -3.12
C GLU A 721 -3.15 -9.87 -1.60
N LEU A 722 -3.77 -10.81 -0.88
CA LEU A 722 -3.52 -10.96 0.57
C LEU A 722 -2.08 -11.37 0.88
N ARG A 723 -1.43 -12.21 0.05
CA ARG A 723 -0.03 -12.64 0.24
C ARG A 723 0.97 -11.52 0.04
N LYS A 724 0.68 -10.52 -0.80
CA LYS A 724 1.53 -9.33 -0.99
C LYS A 724 1.71 -8.56 0.32
N GLU A 725 0.64 -8.43 1.11
CA GLU A 725 0.61 -7.70 2.38
C GLU A 725 0.95 -8.58 3.61
N TYR A 726 0.34 -9.77 3.72
CA TYR A 726 0.39 -10.62 4.92
C TYR A 726 1.28 -11.87 4.81
N GLY A 727 1.88 -12.12 3.64
CA GLY A 727 2.82 -13.22 3.41
C GLY A 727 2.21 -14.56 2.98
N PHE A 728 3.07 -15.53 2.64
CA PHE A 728 2.70 -16.77 1.93
C PHE A 728 1.82 -17.77 2.71
N ASP A 729 1.52 -17.53 3.98
CA ASP A 729 0.68 -18.44 4.77
C ASP A 729 -0.81 -18.27 4.51
N VAL A 730 -1.24 -17.12 3.99
CA VAL A 730 -2.64 -16.89 3.62
C VAL A 730 -3.09 -17.86 2.53
N GLY A 731 -4.26 -18.48 2.69
CA GLY A 731 -4.86 -19.35 1.68
C GLY A 731 -4.13 -20.67 1.45
N ARG A 732 -3.13 -21.02 2.30
CA ARG A 732 -2.34 -22.26 2.19
C ARG A 732 -3.25 -23.50 2.14
N GLU A 733 -4.37 -23.47 2.86
CA GLU A 733 -5.35 -24.56 2.97
C GLU A 733 -6.03 -24.84 1.61
N VAL A 734 -6.35 -23.78 0.85
CA VAL A 734 -6.97 -23.88 -0.49
C VAL A 734 -5.96 -24.42 -1.50
N LEU A 735 -4.71 -23.94 -1.47
CA LEU A 735 -3.65 -24.43 -2.36
C LEU A 735 -3.25 -25.88 -2.09
N GLN A 736 -3.32 -26.33 -0.82
CA GLN A 736 -3.02 -27.72 -0.45
C GLN A 736 -4.11 -28.71 -0.88
N CYS A 737 -5.36 -28.27 -1.01
CA CYS A 737 -6.41 -29.11 -1.58
C CYS A 737 -6.14 -29.40 -3.07
N PHE A 738 -5.73 -28.38 -3.83
CA PHE A 738 -5.42 -28.50 -5.27
C PHE A 738 -4.27 -29.50 -5.54
N LYS A 739 -3.20 -29.45 -4.73
CA LYS A 739 -2.07 -30.40 -4.81
C LYS A 739 -2.39 -31.85 -4.42
N ARG A 740 -3.64 -32.19 -4.09
CA ARG A 740 -4.08 -33.57 -3.88
C ARG A 740 -4.91 -34.09 -5.05
N SER A 741 -5.75 -33.26 -5.67
CA SER A 741 -6.46 -33.64 -6.90
C SER A 741 -5.51 -33.97 -8.05
N GLU A 742 -4.39 -33.24 -8.20
CA GLU A 742 -3.34 -33.54 -9.21
C GLU A 742 -2.57 -34.87 -8.97
N HIS A 743 -2.98 -35.68 -7.98
CA HIS A 743 -2.40 -36.99 -7.65
C HIS A 743 -3.47 -38.10 -7.47
N GLU A 744 -4.75 -37.82 -7.73
CA GLU A 744 -5.85 -38.80 -7.67
C GLU A 744 -6.55 -39.01 -9.05
N ASP A 745 -6.22 -38.19 -10.05
CA ASP A 745 -6.49 -38.35 -11.49
C ASP A 745 -5.20 -38.72 -12.27
#